data_AF-A0A4R7FIA9-F1
#
_entry.id   AF-A0A4R7FIA9-F1
#
_cell.length_a   1.000
_cell.length_b   1.000
_cell.length_c   1.000
_cell.angle_alpha   90.00
_cell.angle_beta   90.00
_cell.angle_gamma   90.00
#
_symmetry.space_group_name_H-M   'P 1'
#
loop_
_entity.id
_entity.type
_entity.pdbx_description
1 polymer ?
#
loop_
_entity_poly.entity_id
_entity_poly.type
_entity_poly.pdbx_seq_one_letter_code
_entity_poly.pdbx_strand_id
1 'polypeptide(L)'
;MKEMKTSPELLLRVQMHERQQNLQAIAAQLKTELIGIDDVIDRVTGAVRAWYVMPQLITRPVIVCLWGLTGTGKTQLTRRLAQLLGFYDRFVEVQMDGFSQNGDSYGASTISGTLESAGLVEGAPGILVLDEFQRYRTVSSRGDDSKVERYQDVWALLSDGKLPPALSELHSIERKLADALYDAERAEEDDAQERHKKQKMRYKIDAWDAQALKRSLKLDAPLLEIMQWSNDYIHQLLIQFRSSQQSWETDYSKLLVFVCGNLDEMYTDTASRVEDCDTDADIFHRLTSRLSLIDVKRALAERFKPEQIARLGNQHVIYPSFSRSAYEQLIATTVHNYVQGIEANCGLRFVIGSDVLAQIYQNAVFPTQGTRPLFSSVHTILSSALVDAALWALEQGAQAGQQLQVQMAAGAAQLQVQLALPDAAAVLQQCFAVPLDLNKVKQRTSADFRALLAVHEAGHGLVYALLFGRTPQELKINIATFEGGYNSFTELQVTSRRNMLDMVCVGLAGRAAERHVFGQEACTTGAEQDILQATADAARHLRHLGFGARLSRTDVAQEPGDNTNTEVAPTNAGIEALLQAQMLRAQDLLVQHNALLMAMTALLLREGLISPAAMAQLCAAHGQVVQASAAQIPDAAEQKWVLEPYADMLARHEQRPLMA
;
A
#
# COMPACT_ATOMS: atom_id res chain seq x y z
N MET A 1 59.11 23.93 4.74
CA MET A 1 57.88 23.55 4.03
C MET A 1 57.86 22.03 3.89
N LYS A 2 57.23 21.32 4.82
CA LYS A 2 57.01 19.88 4.73
C LYS A 2 55.62 19.69 4.14
N GLU A 3 55.55 19.15 2.93
CA GLU A 3 54.30 18.66 2.34
C GLU A 3 53.66 17.66 3.31
N MET A 4 52.55 18.05 3.92
CA MET A 4 51.63 17.12 4.57
C MET A 4 51.03 16.25 3.47
N LYS A 5 51.67 15.11 3.18
CA LYS A 5 51.02 14.00 2.49
C LYS A 5 49.82 13.58 3.33
N THR A 6 48.63 14.07 3.00
CA THR A 6 47.36 13.57 3.51
C THR A 6 47.30 12.08 3.20
N SER A 7 47.31 11.23 4.23
CA SER A 7 47.26 9.79 4.03
C SER A 7 45.94 9.40 3.35
N PRO A 8 45.94 8.39 2.45
CA PRO A 8 44.71 7.91 1.78
C PRO A 8 43.58 7.56 2.75
N GLU A 9 43.92 7.08 3.95
CA GLU A 9 42.97 6.78 5.03
C GLU A 9 42.27 8.03 5.58
N LEU A 10 42.98 9.16 5.68
CA LEU A 10 42.42 10.43 6.13
C LEU A 10 41.42 10.98 5.11
N LEU A 11 41.76 10.91 3.82
CA LEU A 11 40.87 11.28 2.71
C LEU A 11 39.60 10.43 2.70
N LEU A 12 39.74 9.10 2.88
CA LEU A 12 38.62 8.19 2.93
C LEU A 12 37.70 8.47 4.14
N ARG A 13 38.25 8.74 5.33
CA ARG A 13 37.48 9.09 6.52
C ARG A 13 36.72 10.40 6.36
N VAL A 14 37.35 11.42 5.77
CA VAL A 14 36.70 12.71 5.49
C VAL A 14 35.55 12.52 4.51
N GLN A 15 35.76 11.81 3.40
CA GLN A 15 34.71 11.53 2.41
C GLN A 15 33.54 10.74 3.01
N MET A 16 33.82 9.74 3.87
CA MET A 16 32.76 8.99 4.56
C MET A 16 31.94 9.89 5.49
N HIS A 17 32.61 10.78 6.23
CA HIS A 17 31.95 11.70 7.14
C HIS A 17 31.08 12.71 6.38
N GLU A 18 31.59 13.29 5.29
CA GLU A 18 30.84 14.20 4.41
C GLU A 18 29.61 13.51 3.81
N ARG A 19 29.76 12.30 3.25
CA ARG A 19 28.61 11.55 2.70
C ARG A 19 27.59 11.19 3.77
N GLN A 20 28.04 10.86 4.98
CA GLN A 20 27.12 10.57 6.08
C GLN A 20 26.35 11.83 6.52
N GLN A 21 27.02 12.97 6.64
CA GLN A 21 26.37 14.25 6.95
C GLN A 21 25.39 14.66 5.84
N ASN A 22 25.78 14.51 4.58
CA ASN A 22 24.91 14.81 3.45
C ASN A 22 23.65 13.94 3.48
N LEU A 23 23.80 12.63 3.73
CA LEU A 23 22.65 11.72 3.81
C LEU A 23 21.70 12.10 4.97
N GLN A 24 22.22 12.55 6.11
CA GLN A 24 21.40 13.04 7.22
C GLN A 24 20.65 14.34 6.86
N ALA A 25 21.32 15.27 6.18
CA ALA A 25 20.70 16.50 5.71
C ALA A 25 19.58 16.22 4.68
N ILE A 26 19.82 15.28 3.75
CA ILE A 26 18.83 14.82 2.77
C ILE A 26 17.62 14.20 3.48
N ALA A 27 17.83 13.34 4.48
CA ALA A 27 16.74 12.74 5.25
C ALA A 27 15.90 13.81 5.97
N ALA A 28 16.55 14.82 6.57
CA ALA A 28 15.85 15.95 7.19
C ALA A 28 15.03 16.76 6.17
N GLN A 29 15.59 17.04 4.98
CA GLN A 29 14.87 17.71 3.90
C GLN A 29 13.67 16.88 3.41
N LEU A 30 13.85 15.58 3.21
CA LEU A 30 12.76 14.70 2.78
C LEU A 30 11.60 14.67 3.77
N LYS A 31 11.87 14.70 5.08
CA LYS A 31 10.81 14.77 6.11
C LYS A 31 10.03 16.09 6.08
N THR A 32 10.65 17.17 5.62
CA THR A 32 9.94 18.44 5.41
C THR A 32 9.12 18.46 4.13
N GLU A 33 9.56 17.77 3.07
CA GLU A 33 8.88 17.72 1.77
C GLU A 33 7.76 16.67 1.73
N LEU A 34 7.94 15.52 2.40
CA LEU A 34 7.05 14.36 2.34
C LEU A 34 6.40 14.10 3.69
N ILE A 35 5.17 14.56 3.82
CA ILE A 35 4.40 14.56 5.07
C ILE A 35 3.94 13.14 5.42
N GLY A 36 4.11 12.75 6.69
CA GLY A 36 3.49 11.55 7.26
C GLY A 36 4.21 10.23 6.94
N ILE A 37 5.45 10.27 6.44
CA ILE A 37 6.26 9.08 6.13
C ILE A 37 7.66 9.10 6.77
N ASP A 38 7.85 9.84 7.86
CA ASP A 38 9.13 10.03 8.54
C ASP A 38 9.84 8.71 8.90
N ASP A 39 9.11 7.77 9.47
CA ASP A 39 9.63 6.44 9.83
C ASP A 39 10.09 5.65 8.61
N VAL A 40 9.39 5.82 7.49
CA VAL A 40 9.74 5.19 6.22
C VAL A 40 11.02 5.82 5.65
N ILE A 41 11.13 7.14 5.70
CA ILE A 41 12.35 7.87 5.30
C ILE A 41 13.55 7.38 6.13
N ASP A 42 13.40 7.21 7.44
CA ASP A 42 14.48 6.73 8.30
C ASP A 42 14.89 5.30 7.95
N ARG A 43 13.93 4.40 7.73
CA ARG A 43 14.21 3.01 7.33
C ARG A 43 14.90 2.93 5.97
N VAL A 44 14.43 3.70 4.98
CA VAL A 44 15.03 3.75 3.64
C VAL A 44 16.44 4.36 3.71
N THR A 45 16.62 5.45 4.45
CA THR A 45 17.93 6.08 4.65
C THR A 45 18.91 5.11 5.32
N GLY A 46 18.45 4.35 6.31
CA GLY A 46 19.23 3.29 6.96
C GLY A 46 19.67 2.19 5.98
N ALA A 47 18.77 1.74 5.11
CA ALA A 47 19.04 0.71 4.11
C ALA A 47 20.04 1.19 3.04
N VAL A 48 19.92 2.45 2.60
CA VAL A 48 20.76 3.05 1.55
C VAL A 48 22.13 3.51 2.08
N ARG A 49 22.28 3.70 3.40
CA ARG A 49 23.49 4.26 4.02
C ARG A 49 24.78 3.56 3.61
N ALA A 50 24.82 2.22 3.69
CA ALA A 50 26.03 1.47 3.35
C ALA A 50 26.42 1.65 1.88
N TRP A 51 25.43 1.63 0.99
CA TRP A 51 25.61 1.83 -0.45
C TRP A 51 26.12 3.23 -0.79
N TYR A 52 25.55 4.28 -0.18
CA TYR A 52 25.95 5.65 -0.48
C TYR A 52 27.31 6.03 0.11
N VAL A 53 27.56 5.66 1.37
CA VAL A 53 28.79 6.03 2.08
C VAL A 53 29.98 5.19 1.59
N MET A 54 29.79 3.90 1.34
CA MET A 54 30.86 2.95 0.96
C MET A 54 30.46 2.05 -0.22
N PRO A 55 30.20 2.61 -1.42
CA PRO A 55 29.79 1.81 -2.58
C PRO A 55 30.82 0.76 -3.00
N GLN A 56 32.10 0.97 -2.68
CA GLN A 56 33.20 0.03 -2.96
C GLN A 56 33.13 -1.28 -2.16
N LEU A 57 32.37 -1.32 -1.06
CA LEU A 57 32.19 -2.55 -0.26
C LEU A 57 30.99 -3.37 -0.70
N ILE A 58 30.16 -2.83 -1.60
CA ILE A 58 28.97 -3.48 -2.11
C ILE A 58 29.37 -4.46 -3.22
N THR A 59 29.06 -5.74 -3.01
CA THR A 59 29.37 -6.83 -3.94
C THR A 59 28.12 -7.43 -4.59
N ARG A 60 26.93 -7.00 -4.16
CA ARG A 60 25.62 -7.36 -4.70
C ARG A 60 24.69 -6.16 -4.62
N PRO A 61 23.69 -6.06 -5.51
CA PRO A 61 22.77 -4.93 -5.50
C PRO A 61 22.08 -4.78 -4.14
N VAL A 62 21.96 -3.54 -3.68
CA VAL A 62 21.19 -3.25 -2.47
C VAL A 62 19.73 -3.12 -2.88
N ILE A 63 18.88 -4.01 -2.37
CA ILE A 63 17.46 -4.09 -2.74
C ILE A 63 16.62 -3.57 -1.58
N VAL A 64 15.83 -2.53 -1.85
CA VAL A 64 14.89 -1.95 -0.89
C VAL A 64 13.48 -2.07 -1.44
N CYS A 65 12.66 -2.91 -0.82
CA CYS A 65 11.28 -3.11 -1.25
C CYS A 65 10.33 -2.17 -0.51
N LEU A 66 9.54 -1.40 -1.25
CA LEU A 66 8.59 -0.41 -0.75
C LEU A 66 7.16 -0.89 -1.03
N TRP A 67 6.42 -1.22 0.03
CA TRP A 67 5.05 -1.74 -0.06
C TRP A 67 4.08 -0.81 0.61
N GLY A 68 2.95 -0.52 -0.01
CA GLY A 68 1.98 0.44 0.53
C GLY A 68 0.79 0.62 -0.37
N LEU A 69 -0.26 1.27 0.12
CA LEU A 69 -1.41 1.64 -0.70
C LEU A 69 -1.02 2.59 -1.84
N THR A 70 -1.86 2.68 -2.86
CA THR A 70 -1.67 3.68 -3.92
C THR A 70 -1.67 5.09 -3.34
N GLY A 71 -0.83 5.99 -3.85
CA GLY A 71 -0.77 7.38 -3.37
C GLY A 71 -0.10 7.59 -2.00
N THR A 72 0.59 6.60 -1.44
CA THR A 72 1.41 6.75 -0.20
C THR A 72 2.77 7.41 -0.42
N GLY A 73 3.12 7.78 -1.66
CA GLY A 73 4.36 8.50 -1.97
C GLY A 73 5.59 7.62 -2.25
N LYS A 74 5.43 6.30 -2.48
CA LYS A 74 6.54 5.37 -2.80
C LYS A 74 7.46 5.88 -3.92
N THR A 75 6.92 6.08 -5.12
CA THR A 75 7.66 6.57 -6.29
C THR A 75 8.16 8.00 -6.12
N GLN A 76 7.43 8.82 -5.34
CA GLN A 76 7.87 10.19 -5.05
C GLN A 76 9.12 10.20 -4.17
N LEU A 77 9.17 9.35 -3.14
CA LEU A 77 10.35 9.20 -2.28
C LEU A 77 11.57 8.75 -3.08
N THR A 78 11.45 7.74 -3.93
CA THR A 78 12.59 7.20 -4.70
C THR A 78 13.16 8.23 -5.68
N ARG A 79 12.29 8.91 -6.44
CA ARG A 79 12.70 9.99 -7.36
C ARG A 79 13.38 11.13 -6.61
N ARG A 80 12.78 11.56 -5.49
CA ARG A 80 13.27 12.73 -4.78
C ARG A 80 14.57 12.45 -4.04
N LEU A 81 14.70 11.25 -3.45
CA LEU A 81 15.95 10.75 -2.90
C LEU A 81 17.05 10.69 -3.97
N ALA A 82 16.77 10.17 -5.18
CA ALA A 82 17.74 10.12 -6.26
C ALA A 82 18.24 11.51 -6.70
N GLN A 83 17.34 12.49 -6.76
CA GLN A 83 17.68 13.89 -7.05
C GLN A 83 18.60 14.48 -5.98
N LEU A 84 18.23 14.33 -4.71
CA LEU A 84 19.00 14.91 -3.59
C LEU A 84 20.35 14.21 -3.39
N LEU A 85 20.46 12.91 -3.68
CA LEU A 85 21.74 12.19 -3.66
C LEU A 85 22.66 12.56 -4.82
N GLY A 86 22.15 13.23 -5.87
CA GLY A 86 22.90 13.57 -7.08
C GLY A 86 23.08 12.38 -8.04
N PHE A 87 22.09 11.48 -8.09
CA PHE A 87 22.08 10.26 -8.93
C PHE A 87 21.03 10.32 -10.05
N TYR A 88 20.40 11.47 -10.29
CA TYR A 88 19.33 11.60 -11.29
C TYR A 88 19.82 11.39 -12.73
N ASP A 89 21.10 11.62 -13.00
CA ASP A 89 21.79 11.33 -14.26
C ASP A 89 21.94 9.83 -14.55
N ARG A 90 21.72 8.99 -13.55
CA ARG A 90 21.87 7.52 -13.56
C ARG A 90 20.74 6.85 -12.76
N PHE A 91 19.56 7.45 -12.86
CA PHE A 91 18.32 6.99 -12.28
C PHE A 91 17.46 6.39 -13.40
N VAL A 92 17.09 5.11 -13.25
CA VAL A 92 16.26 4.39 -14.21
C VAL A 92 14.99 3.96 -13.50
N GLU A 93 13.84 4.28 -14.09
CA GLU A 93 12.54 3.84 -13.61
C GLU A 93 11.90 2.94 -14.66
N VAL A 94 11.57 1.72 -14.27
CA VAL A 94 10.93 0.71 -15.10
C VAL A 94 9.54 0.42 -14.53
N GLN A 95 8.51 0.65 -15.32
CA GLN A 95 7.17 0.20 -14.98
C GLN A 95 7.05 -1.29 -15.27
N MET A 96 6.73 -2.08 -14.24
CA MET A 96 6.71 -3.53 -14.32
C MET A 96 5.35 -4.05 -14.81
N ASP A 97 4.91 -3.59 -15.98
CA ASP A 97 3.73 -4.12 -16.65
C ASP A 97 4.12 -5.16 -17.72
N GLY A 98 3.84 -6.43 -17.45
CA GLY A 98 4.11 -7.52 -18.40
C GLY A 98 3.25 -7.48 -19.68
N PHE A 99 2.39 -6.47 -19.85
CA PHE A 99 1.25 -6.48 -20.79
C PHE A 99 1.16 -5.26 -21.71
N SER A 100 2.04 -4.26 -21.63
CA SER A 100 1.96 -3.08 -22.50
C SER A 100 2.36 -3.40 -23.94
N GLN A 101 1.35 -3.46 -24.82
CA GLN A 101 1.48 -3.76 -26.26
C GLN A 101 2.14 -2.66 -27.10
N ASN A 102 2.52 -1.49 -26.53
CA ASN A 102 2.87 -0.30 -27.33
C ASN A 102 4.31 0.17 -27.16
N GLY A 103 5.29 -0.69 -27.48
CA GLY A 103 6.70 -0.29 -27.51
C GLY A 103 7.51 -1.15 -28.48
N ASP A 104 7.54 -0.73 -29.75
CA ASP A 104 8.16 -1.41 -30.91
C ASP A 104 9.71 -1.43 -30.92
N SER A 105 10.37 -1.50 -29.76
CA SER A 105 11.83 -1.61 -29.74
C SER A 105 12.27 -2.95 -29.16
N TYR A 106 12.83 -3.81 -30.01
CA TYR A 106 13.32 -5.16 -29.66
C TYR A 106 14.26 -5.17 -28.44
N GLY A 107 14.95 -4.05 -28.13
CA GLY A 107 15.83 -3.89 -26.96
C GLY A 107 15.13 -3.55 -25.63
N ALA A 108 13.87 -3.10 -25.65
CA ALA A 108 13.09 -2.71 -24.47
C ALA A 108 12.38 -3.88 -23.76
N SER A 109 12.74 -5.11 -24.11
CA SER A 109 12.15 -6.33 -23.56
C SER A 109 12.92 -6.88 -22.34
N THR A 110 14.10 -6.32 -22.02
CA THR A 110 15.01 -6.76 -20.96
C THR A 110 15.43 -5.58 -20.08
N ILE A 111 15.70 -5.84 -18.80
CA ILE A 111 16.19 -4.82 -17.87
C ILE A 111 17.59 -4.34 -18.28
N SER A 112 18.46 -5.24 -18.76
CA SER A 112 19.80 -4.85 -19.27
C SER A 112 19.70 -3.78 -20.36
N GLY A 113 18.79 -3.97 -21.33
CA GLY A 113 18.61 -3.02 -22.42
C GLY A 113 18.15 -1.64 -21.92
N THR A 114 17.25 -1.61 -20.94
CA THR A 114 16.78 -0.35 -20.35
C THR A 114 17.90 0.37 -19.59
N LEU A 115 18.68 -0.34 -18.76
CA LEU A 115 19.78 0.24 -17.98
C LEU A 115 20.84 0.87 -18.89
N GLU A 116 21.19 0.18 -19.97
CA GLU A 116 22.17 0.66 -20.95
C GLU A 116 21.65 1.85 -21.76
N SER A 117 20.37 1.82 -22.18
CA SER A 117 19.76 2.95 -22.91
C SER A 117 19.71 4.22 -22.06
N ALA A 118 19.65 4.07 -20.74
CA ALA A 118 19.73 5.17 -19.79
C ALA A 118 21.17 5.63 -19.50
N GLY A 119 22.18 4.97 -20.09
CA GLY A 119 23.59 5.35 -19.96
C GLY A 119 24.27 4.90 -18.67
N LEU A 120 23.74 3.90 -17.96
CA LEU A 120 24.45 3.35 -16.80
C LEU A 120 25.69 2.58 -17.23
N VAL A 121 26.83 2.95 -16.65
CA VAL A 121 28.12 2.30 -16.87
C VAL A 121 28.23 1.08 -15.96
N GLU A 122 28.73 -0.03 -16.52
CA GLU A 122 29.04 -1.25 -15.79
C GLU A 122 29.94 -0.99 -14.58
N GLY A 123 29.62 -1.59 -13.43
CA GLY A 123 30.39 -1.47 -12.20
C GLY A 123 30.33 -0.09 -11.53
N ALA A 124 29.57 0.86 -12.06
CA ALA A 124 29.30 2.16 -11.44
C ALA A 124 28.04 2.10 -10.55
N PRO A 125 27.98 2.89 -9.46
CA PRO A 125 26.77 2.98 -8.66
C PRO A 125 25.69 3.73 -9.45
N GLY A 126 24.45 3.21 -9.42
CA GLY A 126 23.27 3.78 -10.05
C GLY A 126 22.00 3.36 -9.32
N ILE A 127 20.87 3.99 -9.64
CA ILE A 127 19.58 3.72 -8.98
C ILE A 127 18.59 3.17 -10.01
N LEU A 128 18.01 2.00 -9.72
CA LEU A 128 16.95 1.37 -10.49
C LEU A 128 15.67 1.33 -9.66
N VAL A 129 14.55 1.77 -10.20
CA VAL A 129 13.23 1.66 -9.60
C VAL A 129 12.38 0.72 -10.45
N LEU A 130 11.92 -0.38 -9.86
CA LEU A 130 10.94 -1.28 -10.42
C LEU A 130 9.58 -0.90 -9.85
N ASP A 131 8.81 -0.10 -10.59
CA ASP A 131 7.51 0.42 -10.13
C ASP A 131 6.35 -0.49 -10.53
N GLU A 132 5.27 -0.45 -9.74
CA GLU A 132 4.07 -1.29 -9.91
C GLU A 132 4.39 -2.79 -9.99
N PHE A 133 5.36 -3.26 -9.20
CA PHE A 133 5.90 -4.63 -9.24
C PHE A 133 4.82 -5.70 -9.08
N GLN A 134 3.73 -5.42 -8.35
CA GLN A 134 2.60 -6.34 -8.18
C GLN A 134 1.93 -6.76 -9.51
N ARG A 135 2.09 -5.98 -10.58
CA ARG A 135 1.56 -6.29 -11.92
C ARG A 135 2.36 -7.37 -12.63
N TYR A 136 3.62 -7.60 -12.22
CA TYR A 136 4.53 -8.58 -12.81
C TYR A 136 4.28 -10.01 -12.29
N ARG A 137 3.03 -10.46 -12.40
CA ARG A 137 2.57 -11.73 -11.83
C ARG A 137 3.18 -12.93 -12.57
N THR A 138 3.74 -13.89 -11.82
CA THR A 138 4.33 -15.13 -12.38
C THR A 138 3.55 -16.39 -12.02
N VAL A 139 2.63 -16.29 -11.05
CA VAL A 139 1.73 -17.38 -10.62
C VAL A 139 0.29 -16.93 -10.87
N SER A 140 -0.55 -17.74 -11.52
CA SER A 140 -1.95 -17.42 -11.80
C SER A 140 -2.85 -17.50 -10.56
N SER A 141 -4.10 -17.06 -10.66
CA SER A 141 -5.10 -17.21 -9.59
C SER A 141 -5.43 -18.66 -9.23
N ARG A 142 -5.03 -19.62 -10.08
CA ARG A 142 -5.19 -21.06 -9.86
C ARG A 142 -3.89 -21.75 -9.38
N GLY A 143 -2.81 -20.99 -9.19
CA GLY A 143 -1.49 -21.53 -8.83
C GLY A 143 -0.63 -21.96 -10.01
N ASP A 144 -1.16 -21.97 -11.24
CA ASP A 144 -0.41 -22.33 -12.45
C ASP A 144 0.58 -21.24 -12.90
N ASP A 145 1.64 -21.62 -13.62
CA ASP A 145 2.62 -20.70 -14.18
C ASP A 145 1.98 -19.69 -15.15
N SER A 146 2.21 -18.39 -14.90
CA SER A 146 1.83 -17.32 -15.82
C SER A 146 2.95 -17.04 -16.82
N LYS A 147 2.61 -17.00 -18.11
CA LYS A 147 3.59 -16.74 -19.17
C LYS A 147 3.94 -15.25 -19.18
N VAL A 148 5.12 -14.92 -18.65
CA VAL A 148 5.69 -13.58 -18.69
C VAL A 148 6.74 -13.51 -19.81
N GLU A 149 6.57 -12.61 -20.78
CA GLU A 149 7.43 -12.56 -21.97
C GLU A 149 8.52 -11.46 -21.91
N ARG A 150 8.42 -10.50 -20.98
CA ARG A 150 9.39 -9.39 -20.82
C ARG A 150 10.06 -9.40 -19.45
N TYR A 151 11.24 -8.79 -19.36
CA TYR A 151 12.01 -8.53 -18.14
C TYR A 151 12.41 -9.77 -17.33
N GLN A 152 12.52 -10.95 -17.95
CA GLN A 152 12.88 -12.19 -17.28
C GLN A 152 14.26 -12.13 -16.58
N ASP A 153 15.15 -11.28 -17.11
CA ASP A 153 16.48 -11.01 -16.57
C ASP A 153 16.46 -10.26 -15.22
N VAL A 154 15.32 -9.70 -14.80
CA VAL A 154 15.16 -9.02 -13.51
C VAL A 154 15.54 -9.94 -12.34
N TRP A 155 15.24 -11.23 -12.43
CA TRP A 155 15.52 -12.17 -11.35
C TRP A 155 17.00 -12.51 -11.24
N ALA A 156 17.77 -12.43 -12.33
CA ALA A 156 19.23 -12.55 -12.28
C ALA A 156 19.83 -11.29 -11.64
N LEU A 157 19.35 -10.10 -12.07
CA LEU A 157 19.76 -8.82 -11.50
C LEU A 157 19.56 -8.76 -9.98
N LEU A 158 18.38 -9.15 -9.49
CA LEU A 158 18.06 -9.14 -8.06
C LEU A 158 18.85 -10.19 -7.25
N SER A 159 19.50 -11.16 -7.89
CA SER A 159 20.24 -12.21 -7.18
C SER A 159 21.68 -11.79 -6.87
N ASP A 160 22.47 -11.51 -7.89
CA ASP A 160 23.90 -11.17 -7.77
C ASP A 160 24.31 -9.92 -8.55
N GLY A 161 23.37 -9.29 -9.26
CA GLY A 161 23.63 -8.10 -10.07
C GLY A 161 24.31 -8.38 -11.39
N LYS A 162 24.49 -9.65 -11.77
CA LYS A 162 25.16 -10.02 -13.00
C LYS A 162 24.16 -10.47 -14.04
N LEU A 163 24.18 -9.80 -15.18
CA LEU A 163 23.26 -10.12 -16.28
C LEU A 163 23.98 -10.98 -17.33
N PRO A 164 23.30 -12.01 -17.86
CA PRO A 164 23.88 -12.82 -18.92
C PRO A 164 24.02 -11.98 -20.20
N PRO A 165 25.03 -12.28 -21.05
CA PRO A 165 25.20 -11.63 -22.34
C PRO A 165 23.96 -11.83 -23.23
N ALA A 166 23.66 -10.83 -24.06
CA ALA A 166 22.65 -10.92 -25.11
C ALA A 166 23.13 -11.80 -26.29
N LEU A 167 23.33 -13.10 -26.05
CA LEU A 167 23.84 -14.04 -27.06
C LEU A 167 22.95 -14.13 -28.30
N SER A 168 21.65 -13.85 -28.17
CA SER A 168 20.72 -13.80 -29.30
C SER A 168 21.05 -12.68 -30.29
N GLU A 169 21.47 -11.51 -29.78
CA GLU A 169 21.90 -10.37 -30.61
C GLU A 169 23.19 -10.71 -31.35
N LEU A 170 24.15 -11.34 -30.65
CA LEU A 170 25.40 -11.82 -31.27
C LEU A 170 25.15 -12.84 -32.38
N HIS A 171 24.27 -13.81 -32.18
CA HIS A 171 23.90 -14.78 -33.23
C HIS A 171 23.17 -14.12 -34.41
N SER A 172 22.36 -13.08 -34.16
CA SER A 172 21.71 -12.33 -35.24
C SER A 172 22.73 -11.59 -36.11
N ILE A 173 23.72 -10.95 -35.48
CA ILE A 173 24.84 -10.29 -36.17
C ILE A 173 25.68 -11.32 -36.94
N GLU A 174 26.01 -12.46 -36.34
CA GLU A 174 26.76 -13.55 -36.98
C GLU A 174 26.04 -14.06 -38.23
N ARG A 175 24.72 -14.26 -38.15
CA ARG A 175 23.90 -14.66 -39.30
C ARG A 175 23.92 -13.61 -40.42
N LYS A 176 23.75 -12.33 -40.08
CA LYS A 176 23.83 -11.22 -41.06
C LYS A 176 25.21 -11.13 -41.71
N LEU A 177 26.29 -11.32 -40.94
CA LEU A 177 27.65 -11.36 -41.45
C LEU A 177 27.86 -12.54 -42.41
N ALA A 178 27.36 -13.73 -42.07
CA ALA A 178 27.43 -14.90 -42.93
C ALA A 178 26.67 -14.70 -44.24
N ASP A 179 25.44 -14.15 -44.19
CA ASP A 179 24.65 -13.82 -45.38
C ASP A 179 25.39 -12.79 -46.26
N ALA A 180 25.97 -11.75 -45.65
CA ALA A 180 26.71 -10.72 -46.37
C ALA A 180 28.02 -11.22 -47.01
N LEU A 181 28.72 -12.16 -46.37
CA LEU A 181 29.91 -12.81 -46.93
C LEU A 181 29.55 -13.76 -48.07
N TYR A 182 28.47 -14.54 -47.92
CA TYR A 182 27.93 -15.42 -48.97
C TYR A 182 27.49 -14.64 -50.21
N ASP A 183 26.77 -13.53 -50.02
CA ASP A 183 26.35 -12.64 -51.11
C ASP A 183 27.54 -11.95 -51.78
N ALA A 184 28.60 -11.64 -51.02
CA ALA A 184 29.81 -11.04 -51.56
C ALA A 184 30.54 -12.03 -52.48
N GLU A 185 30.68 -13.30 -52.08
CA GLU A 185 31.29 -14.37 -52.86
C GLU A 185 30.49 -14.66 -54.15
N ARG A 186 29.14 -14.66 -54.06
CA ARG A 186 28.26 -14.84 -55.23
C ARG A 186 28.29 -13.66 -56.20
N ALA A 187 28.42 -12.43 -55.70
CA ALA A 187 28.59 -11.23 -56.52
C ALA A 187 29.99 -11.12 -57.16
N GLU A 188 30.92 -12.02 -56.82
CA GLU A 188 32.14 -12.19 -57.61
C GLU A 188 31.92 -13.01 -58.89
N GLU A 189 30.83 -13.80 -58.95
CA GLU A 189 30.47 -14.64 -60.10
C GLU A 189 29.50 -13.95 -61.08
N ASP A 190 28.62 -13.04 -60.63
CA ASP A 190 27.64 -12.32 -61.48
C ASP A 190 27.92 -10.80 -61.58
N ASP A 191 28.14 -10.33 -62.81
CA ASP A 191 28.20 -8.96 -63.37
C ASP A 191 28.83 -7.78 -62.56
N ALA A 192 29.84 -7.16 -63.18
CA ALA A 192 30.65 -6.04 -62.67
C ALA A 192 29.90 -4.73 -62.33
N GLN A 193 28.61 -4.60 -62.66
CA GLN A 193 27.80 -3.41 -62.39
C GLN A 193 27.32 -3.30 -60.94
N GLU A 194 27.09 -4.42 -60.23
CA GLU A 194 26.74 -4.38 -58.79
C GLU A 194 27.94 -4.03 -57.90
N ARG A 195 29.15 -4.46 -58.29
CA ARG A 195 30.41 -4.22 -57.55
C ARG A 195 30.65 -2.74 -57.26
N HIS A 196 30.38 -1.85 -58.22
CA HIS A 196 30.59 -0.40 -58.06
C HIS A 196 29.61 0.28 -57.10
N LYS A 197 28.43 -0.31 -56.86
CA LYS A 197 27.40 0.26 -55.98
C LYS A 197 27.59 -0.16 -54.51
N LYS A 198 28.04 -1.40 -54.27
CA LYS A 198 28.36 -1.94 -52.93
C LYS A 198 29.69 -1.42 -52.36
N GLN A 199 30.73 -1.18 -53.19
CA GLN A 199 32.04 -0.69 -52.72
C GLN A 199 32.08 0.78 -52.26
N LYS A 200 31.02 1.57 -52.49
CA LYS A 200 30.98 3.02 -52.19
C LYS A 200 30.33 3.40 -50.85
N MET A 201 29.85 2.43 -50.08
CA MET A 201 29.24 2.72 -48.78
C MET A 201 30.33 2.96 -47.75
N ARG A 202 30.42 4.18 -47.22
CA ARG A 202 31.33 4.56 -46.12
C ARG A 202 31.05 3.76 -44.84
N TYR A 203 29.79 3.36 -44.64
CA TYR A 203 29.34 2.58 -43.50
C TYR A 203 28.96 1.18 -43.97
N LYS A 204 29.56 0.16 -43.35
CA LYS A 204 29.47 -1.25 -43.77
C LYS A 204 28.43 -2.04 -42.98
N ILE A 205 28.09 -1.54 -41.79
CA ILE A 205 27.02 -2.07 -40.95
C ILE A 205 26.05 -0.94 -40.59
N ASP A 206 24.79 -1.30 -40.32
CA ASP A 206 23.79 -0.33 -39.91
C ASP A 206 24.00 0.13 -38.44
N ALA A 207 23.29 1.17 -38.03
CA ALA A 207 23.43 1.74 -36.69
C ALA A 207 22.96 0.77 -35.58
N TRP A 208 22.04 -0.14 -35.90
CA TRP A 208 21.48 -1.09 -34.94
C TRP A 208 22.48 -2.23 -34.67
N ASP A 209 23.07 -2.81 -35.71
CA ASP A 209 24.13 -3.82 -35.62
C ASP A 209 25.39 -3.23 -34.99
N ALA A 210 25.76 -2.00 -35.33
CA ALA A 210 26.88 -1.30 -34.69
C ALA A 210 26.63 -1.08 -33.19
N GLN A 211 25.40 -0.75 -32.80
CA GLN A 211 25.03 -0.57 -31.40
C GLN A 211 25.00 -1.91 -30.65
N ALA A 212 24.48 -2.98 -31.26
CA ALA A 212 24.46 -4.32 -30.70
C ALA A 212 25.87 -4.92 -30.54
N LEU A 213 26.78 -4.67 -31.49
CA LEU A 213 28.21 -5.00 -31.39
C LEU A 213 28.88 -4.21 -30.27
N LYS A 214 28.68 -2.90 -30.24
CA LYS A 214 29.20 -2.02 -29.19
C LYS A 214 28.82 -2.52 -27.81
N ARG A 215 27.54 -2.88 -27.66
CA ARG A 215 26.95 -3.44 -26.45
C ARG A 215 27.56 -4.78 -26.07
N SER A 216 27.46 -5.76 -26.95
CA SER A 216 27.80 -7.15 -26.65
C SER A 216 29.29 -7.36 -26.40
N LEU A 217 30.13 -6.53 -27.03
CA LEU A 217 31.60 -6.62 -26.95
C LEU A 217 32.21 -5.55 -26.04
N LYS A 218 31.40 -4.72 -25.36
CA LYS A 218 31.84 -3.65 -24.44
C LYS A 218 32.87 -2.71 -25.06
N LEU A 219 32.59 -2.20 -26.26
CA LEU A 219 33.52 -1.40 -27.04
C LEU A 219 33.45 0.08 -26.68
N ASP A 220 34.62 0.70 -26.45
CA ASP A 220 34.72 2.15 -26.15
C ASP A 220 34.63 3.03 -27.41
N ALA A 221 34.65 2.44 -28.61
CA ALA A 221 34.65 3.18 -29.87
C ALA A 221 33.33 3.97 -30.10
N PRO A 222 33.38 5.16 -30.74
CA PRO A 222 32.19 5.88 -31.18
C PRO A 222 31.34 5.05 -32.14
N LEU A 223 30.00 5.18 -32.08
CA LEU A 223 29.09 4.41 -32.93
C LEU A 223 29.42 4.55 -34.42
N LEU A 224 29.73 5.78 -34.87
CA LEU A 224 30.10 6.07 -36.25
C LEU A 224 31.41 5.39 -36.68
N GLU A 225 32.32 5.11 -35.75
CA GLU A 225 33.56 4.38 -36.03
C GLU A 225 33.26 2.90 -36.23
N ILE A 226 32.44 2.31 -35.35
CA ILE A 226 32.03 0.91 -35.41
C ILE A 226 31.27 0.64 -36.73
N MET A 227 30.44 1.59 -37.16
CA MET A 227 29.73 1.50 -38.46
C MET A 227 30.66 1.43 -39.68
N GLN A 228 31.93 1.84 -39.55
CA GLN A 228 32.90 1.82 -40.66
C GLN A 228 33.75 0.53 -40.70
N TRP A 229 33.63 -0.36 -39.71
CA TRP A 229 34.42 -1.58 -39.61
C TRP A 229 34.10 -2.59 -40.74
N SER A 230 35.11 -3.32 -41.22
CA SER A 230 34.90 -4.36 -42.23
C SER A 230 34.25 -5.61 -41.62
N ASN A 231 33.46 -6.33 -42.42
CA ASN A 231 32.86 -7.60 -42.03
C ASN A 231 33.90 -8.60 -41.51
N ASP A 232 35.08 -8.66 -42.15
CA ASP A 232 36.20 -9.51 -41.68
C ASP A 232 36.73 -9.11 -40.30
N TYR A 233 36.86 -7.81 -40.04
CA TYR A 233 37.33 -7.32 -38.74
C TYR A 233 36.32 -7.66 -37.64
N ILE A 234 35.03 -7.45 -37.91
CA ILE A 234 33.94 -7.80 -36.98
C ILE A 234 33.91 -9.30 -36.71
N HIS A 235 34.06 -10.14 -37.75
CA HIS A 235 34.11 -11.60 -37.60
C HIS A 235 35.29 -12.07 -36.75
N GLN A 236 36.50 -11.53 -36.97
CA GLN A 236 37.67 -11.82 -36.15
C GLN A 236 37.47 -11.39 -34.69
N LEU A 237 36.86 -10.22 -34.47
CA LEU A 237 36.55 -9.70 -33.14
C LEU A 237 35.56 -10.63 -32.40
N LEU A 238 34.55 -11.14 -33.09
CA LEU A 238 33.59 -12.11 -32.54
C LEU A 238 34.26 -13.44 -32.16
N ILE A 239 35.16 -13.97 -33.00
CA ILE A 239 35.94 -15.18 -32.68
C ILE A 239 36.81 -14.95 -31.45
N GLN A 240 37.50 -13.82 -31.39
CA GLN A 240 38.35 -13.45 -30.26
C GLN A 240 37.52 -13.36 -28.96
N PHE A 241 36.35 -12.72 -29.01
CA PHE A 241 35.46 -12.62 -27.85
C PHE A 241 34.90 -13.98 -27.40
N ARG A 242 34.58 -14.89 -28.34
CA ARG A 242 34.14 -16.25 -28.00
C ARG A 242 35.24 -17.06 -27.32
N SER A 243 36.50 -16.78 -27.62
CA SER A 243 37.65 -17.43 -26.99
C SER A 243 37.96 -16.91 -25.58
N SER A 244 37.54 -15.69 -25.24
CA SER A 244 37.73 -15.09 -23.92
C SER A 244 36.56 -15.40 -22.97
N GLN A 245 36.65 -16.54 -22.27
CA GLN A 245 35.61 -17.01 -21.32
C GLN A 245 35.31 -16.06 -20.14
N GLN A 246 36.08 -14.99 -19.91
CA GLN A 246 36.08 -14.23 -18.65
C GLN A 246 35.20 -12.96 -18.59
N SER A 247 34.61 -12.47 -19.70
CA SER A 247 34.00 -11.11 -19.71
C SER A 247 32.56 -10.99 -20.20
N TRP A 248 31.86 -12.12 -20.33
CA TRP A 248 30.55 -12.15 -20.99
C TRP A 248 29.42 -11.54 -20.14
N GLU A 249 29.53 -11.55 -18.82
CA GLU A 249 28.51 -11.01 -17.93
C GLU A 249 28.61 -9.48 -17.81
N THR A 250 27.48 -8.80 -17.70
CA THR A 250 27.40 -7.36 -17.41
C THR A 250 27.23 -7.15 -15.91
N ASP A 251 28.17 -6.46 -15.26
CA ASP A 251 28.19 -6.22 -13.82
C ASP A 251 27.40 -4.97 -13.39
N TYR A 252 26.25 -5.19 -12.76
CA TYR A 252 25.42 -4.19 -12.10
C TYR A 252 25.34 -4.40 -10.57
N SER A 253 26.34 -5.06 -9.98
CA SER A 253 26.40 -5.37 -8.54
C SER A 253 26.35 -4.15 -7.61
N LYS A 254 26.70 -2.96 -8.11
CA LYS A 254 26.65 -1.71 -7.34
C LYS A 254 25.35 -0.93 -7.50
N LEU A 255 24.30 -1.52 -8.06
CA LEU A 255 22.99 -0.87 -8.13
C LEU A 255 22.33 -0.78 -6.76
N LEU A 256 21.63 0.33 -6.55
CA LEU A 256 20.56 0.43 -5.58
C LEU A 256 19.24 0.19 -6.31
N VAL A 257 18.54 -0.89 -5.95
CA VAL A 257 17.28 -1.29 -6.57
C VAL A 257 16.13 -1.03 -5.60
N PHE A 258 15.21 -0.16 -5.99
CA PHE A 258 13.92 -0.01 -5.32
C PHE A 258 12.88 -0.88 -5.99
N VAL A 259 12.18 -1.70 -5.23
CA VAL A 259 11.04 -2.48 -5.71
C VAL A 259 9.78 -1.88 -5.10
N CYS A 260 8.99 -1.18 -5.89
CA CYS A 260 7.79 -0.50 -5.43
C CYS A 260 6.54 -1.29 -5.84
N GLY A 261 5.61 -1.50 -4.90
CA GLY A 261 4.33 -2.10 -5.25
C GLY A 261 3.20 -1.80 -4.29
N ASN A 262 1.99 -1.99 -4.80
CA ASN A 262 0.76 -1.99 -4.02
C ASN A 262 0.40 -3.44 -3.72
N LEU A 263 0.33 -3.80 -2.44
CA LEU A 263 -0.08 -5.13 -1.98
C LEU A 263 -1.36 -4.95 -1.17
N ASP A 264 -2.46 -4.73 -1.88
CA ASP A 264 -3.77 -4.48 -1.27
C ASP A 264 -4.22 -5.68 -0.42
N GLU A 265 -3.72 -6.88 -0.75
CA GLU A 265 -4.01 -8.14 -0.05
C GLU A 265 -3.46 -8.20 1.38
N MET A 266 -2.38 -7.46 1.67
CA MET A 266 -1.90 -7.31 3.05
C MET A 266 -2.95 -6.66 3.94
N TYR A 267 -3.83 -5.86 3.34
CA TYR A 267 -4.87 -5.15 4.01
C TYR A 267 -6.19 -5.91 4.00
N THR A 268 -6.40 -6.99 3.24
CA THR A 268 -7.73 -7.65 3.15
C THR A 268 -8.27 -8.13 4.49
N ASP A 269 -7.45 -8.71 5.37
CA ASP A 269 -7.89 -9.08 6.74
C ASP A 269 -8.21 -7.85 7.62
N THR A 270 -7.68 -6.69 7.25
CA THR A 270 -7.87 -5.40 7.93
C THR A 270 -8.98 -4.56 7.29
N ALA A 271 -9.20 -4.72 5.98
CA ALA A 271 -10.10 -3.97 5.12
C ALA A 271 -11.43 -4.69 4.98
N SER A 272 -11.49 -6.02 5.04
CA SER A 272 -12.75 -6.77 5.27
C SER A 272 -13.36 -6.47 6.64
N ARG A 273 -12.55 -5.96 7.59
CA ARG A 273 -13.01 -5.39 8.87
C ARG A 273 -13.47 -3.92 8.74
N VAL A 274 -13.28 -3.30 7.57
CA VAL A 274 -13.34 -1.85 7.35
C VAL A 274 -13.68 -1.53 5.87
N GLU A 275 -14.70 -2.18 5.28
CA GLU A 275 -15.11 -1.88 3.89
C GLU A 275 -15.80 -0.51 3.74
N ASP A 276 -15.79 0.31 4.80
CA ASP A 276 -16.39 1.62 4.84
C ASP A 276 -15.44 2.72 4.33
N CYS A 277 -15.95 3.48 3.35
CA CYS A 277 -15.44 4.76 2.85
C CYS A 277 -15.31 5.87 3.92
N ASP A 278 -15.48 5.56 5.20
CA ASP A 278 -15.45 6.50 6.34
C ASP A 278 -14.73 5.92 7.56
N THR A 279 -13.70 5.08 7.36
CA THR A 279 -12.75 4.80 8.45
C THR A 279 -12.11 6.11 8.89
N ASP A 280 -12.08 6.36 10.20
CA ASP A 280 -11.20 7.39 10.74
C ASP A 280 -9.77 7.09 10.28
N ALA A 281 -9.12 8.06 9.63
CA ALA A 281 -7.77 7.92 9.11
C ALA A 281 -6.78 7.47 10.19
N ASP A 282 -7.00 7.85 11.45
CA ASP A 282 -6.15 7.42 12.56
C ASP A 282 -6.34 5.94 12.93
N ILE A 283 -7.55 5.40 12.79
CA ILE A 283 -7.82 3.97 13.02
C ILE A 283 -7.14 3.16 11.93
N PHE A 284 -7.35 3.54 10.67
CA PHE A 284 -6.75 2.84 9.54
C PHE A 284 -5.21 2.93 9.58
N HIS A 285 -4.66 4.09 9.95
CA HIS A 285 -3.23 4.26 10.18
C HIS A 285 -2.70 3.33 11.27
N ARG A 286 -3.40 3.22 12.41
CA ARG A 286 -3.00 2.34 13.52
C ARG A 286 -3.02 0.86 13.10
N LEU A 287 -4.01 0.45 12.33
CA LEU A 287 -4.13 -0.92 11.84
C LEU A 287 -3.02 -1.24 10.83
N THR A 288 -2.82 -0.39 9.84
CA THR A 288 -1.78 -0.57 8.81
C THR A 288 -0.35 -0.49 9.38
N SER A 289 -0.13 0.28 10.44
CA SER A 289 1.16 0.35 11.14
C SER A 289 1.56 -0.94 11.88
N ARG A 290 0.61 -1.86 12.10
CA ARG A 290 0.87 -3.16 12.76
C ARG A 290 1.27 -4.26 11.78
N LEU A 291 1.22 -4.01 10.47
CA LEU A 291 1.60 -4.99 9.46
C LEU A 291 3.06 -5.40 9.60
N SER A 292 3.30 -6.68 9.37
CA SER A 292 4.59 -7.33 9.55
C SER A 292 5.16 -7.85 8.24
N LEU A 293 6.43 -8.26 8.26
CA LEU A 293 7.08 -8.92 7.12
C LEU A 293 6.38 -10.22 6.70
N ILE A 294 5.66 -10.87 7.63
CA ILE A 294 4.93 -12.11 7.35
C ILE A 294 3.76 -11.80 6.43
N ASP A 295 3.07 -10.67 6.65
CA ASP A 295 1.93 -10.23 5.83
C ASP A 295 2.37 -9.90 4.40
N VAL A 296 3.53 -9.24 4.25
CA VAL A 296 4.14 -8.96 2.95
C VAL A 296 4.45 -10.26 2.20
N LYS A 297 5.10 -11.22 2.85
CA LYS A 297 5.47 -12.50 2.22
C LYS A 297 4.23 -13.32 1.84
N ARG A 298 3.19 -13.29 2.66
CA ARG A 298 1.89 -13.93 2.37
C ARG A 298 1.24 -13.31 1.13
N ALA A 299 1.15 -11.98 1.05
CA ALA A 299 0.59 -11.29 -0.11
C ALA A 299 1.41 -11.52 -1.40
N LEU A 300 2.75 -11.55 -1.29
CA LEU A 300 3.61 -11.85 -2.44
C LEU A 300 3.46 -13.30 -2.93
N ALA A 301 3.20 -14.26 -2.04
CA ALA A 301 3.03 -15.67 -2.39
C ALA A 301 1.83 -15.94 -3.31
N GLU A 302 0.85 -15.04 -3.35
CA GLU A 302 -0.29 -15.13 -4.28
C GLU A 302 0.07 -14.78 -5.73
N ARG A 303 1.22 -14.11 -5.93
CA ARG A 303 1.64 -13.54 -7.22
C ARG A 303 2.97 -14.08 -7.72
N PHE A 304 3.85 -14.51 -6.82
CA PHE A 304 5.23 -14.90 -7.09
C PHE A 304 5.58 -16.25 -6.47
N LYS A 305 6.51 -16.96 -7.13
CA LYS A 305 7.05 -18.21 -6.60
C LYS A 305 7.93 -17.96 -5.37
N PRO A 306 8.04 -18.91 -4.42
CA PRO A 306 8.89 -18.76 -3.24
C PRO A 306 10.35 -18.40 -3.57
N GLU A 307 10.95 -18.97 -4.63
CA GLU A 307 12.31 -18.64 -5.05
C GLU A 307 12.47 -17.20 -5.56
N GLN A 308 11.41 -16.59 -6.10
CA GLN A 308 11.41 -15.21 -6.55
C GLN A 308 11.31 -14.26 -5.36
N ILE A 309 10.46 -14.58 -4.39
CA ILE A 309 10.31 -13.82 -3.14
C ILE A 309 11.63 -13.80 -2.36
N ALA A 310 12.37 -14.92 -2.35
CA ALA A 310 13.68 -14.99 -1.70
C ALA A 310 14.72 -14.03 -2.31
N ARG A 311 14.61 -13.68 -3.61
CA ARG A 311 15.53 -12.77 -4.30
C ARG A 311 15.25 -11.29 -4.00
N LEU A 312 14.07 -10.95 -3.49
CA LEU A 312 13.74 -9.59 -3.03
C LEU A 312 14.48 -9.21 -1.73
N GLY A 313 15.12 -10.18 -1.08
CA GLY A 313 15.85 -9.98 0.17
C GLY A 313 14.92 -9.87 1.38
N ASN A 314 15.38 -9.16 2.42
CA ASN A 314 14.63 -8.99 3.68
C ASN A 314 14.36 -7.51 4.02
N GLN A 315 14.82 -6.57 3.18
CA GLN A 315 14.62 -5.14 3.40
C GLN A 315 13.26 -4.71 2.81
N HIS A 316 12.17 -5.09 3.49
CA HIS A 316 10.83 -4.65 3.14
C HIS A 316 10.40 -3.50 4.07
N VAL A 317 10.09 -2.35 3.47
CA VAL A 317 9.56 -1.17 4.14
C VAL A 317 8.09 -1.04 3.80
N ILE A 318 7.24 -1.11 4.82
CA ILE A 318 5.80 -1.02 4.70
C ILE A 318 5.39 0.42 4.99
N TYR A 319 4.64 1.03 4.08
CA TYR A 319 4.03 2.34 4.24
C TYR A 319 2.70 2.16 4.96
N PRO A 320 2.53 2.72 6.16
CA PRO A 320 1.20 2.82 6.75
C PRO A 320 0.33 3.77 5.91
N SER A 321 -0.98 3.69 6.06
CA SER A 321 -1.87 4.74 5.54
C SER A 321 -1.59 6.05 6.25
N PHE A 322 -2.01 7.20 5.72
CA PHE A 322 -1.81 8.47 6.42
C PHE A 322 -2.73 8.60 7.63
N SER A 323 -2.22 9.24 8.69
CA SER A 323 -3.03 9.67 9.83
C SER A 323 -3.89 10.87 9.46
N ARG A 324 -4.90 11.18 10.28
CA ARG A 324 -5.74 12.36 10.10
C ARG A 324 -4.91 13.64 10.05
N SER A 325 -3.98 13.79 10.99
CA SER A 325 -3.08 14.96 11.04
C SER A 325 -2.24 15.11 9.76
N ALA A 326 -1.76 13.99 9.20
CA ALA A 326 -1.01 14.01 7.94
C ALA A 326 -1.91 14.43 6.76
N TYR A 327 -3.15 13.94 6.68
CA TYR A 327 -4.12 14.38 5.68
C TYR A 327 -4.45 15.87 5.82
N GLU A 328 -4.70 16.37 7.03
CA GLU A 328 -4.99 17.79 7.29
C GLU A 328 -3.82 18.69 6.85
N GLN A 329 -2.59 18.30 7.14
CA GLN A 329 -1.40 19.00 6.67
C GLN A 329 -1.25 18.94 5.14
N LEU A 330 -1.45 17.76 4.52
CA LEU A 330 -1.42 17.59 3.06
C LEU A 330 -2.47 18.48 2.37
N ILE A 331 -3.69 18.55 2.91
CA ILE A 331 -4.75 19.44 2.42
C ILE A 331 -4.29 20.89 2.53
N ALA A 332 -3.81 21.32 3.70
CA ALA A 332 -3.37 22.69 3.92
C ALA A 332 -2.26 23.09 2.94
N THR A 333 -1.24 22.26 2.76
CA THR A 333 -0.14 22.49 1.82
C THR A 333 -0.60 22.50 0.36
N THR A 334 -1.48 21.58 -0.03
CA THR A 334 -2.00 21.50 -1.40
C THR A 334 -2.84 22.73 -1.74
N VAL A 335 -3.75 23.12 -0.84
CA VAL A 335 -4.60 24.31 -0.99
C VAL A 335 -3.74 25.57 -1.02
N HIS A 336 -2.72 25.66 -0.17
CA HIS A 336 -1.79 26.79 -0.16
C HIS A 336 -1.05 26.93 -1.49
N ASN A 337 -0.46 25.84 -2.01
CA ASN A 337 0.24 25.85 -3.29
C ASN A 337 -0.70 26.20 -4.46
N TYR A 338 -1.93 25.71 -4.40
CA TYR A 338 -2.96 26.01 -5.41
C TYR A 338 -3.33 27.51 -5.41
N VAL A 339 -3.59 28.06 -4.23
CA VAL A 339 -3.90 29.49 -4.04
C VAL A 339 -2.73 30.38 -4.47
N GLN A 340 -1.48 30.03 -4.12
CA GLN A 340 -0.30 30.77 -4.57
C GLN A 340 -0.19 30.80 -6.10
N GLY A 341 -0.50 29.69 -6.78
CA GLY A 341 -0.52 29.63 -8.24
C GLY A 341 -1.58 30.55 -8.85
N ILE A 342 -2.75 30.68 -8.23
CA ILE A 342 -3.79 31.63 -8.66
C ILE A 342 -3.35 33.07 -8.37
N GLU A 343 -2.83 33.36 -7.17
CA GLU A 343 -2.34 34.68 -6.77
C GLU A 343 -1.24 35.19 -7.72
N ALA A 344 -0.32 34.32 -8.15
CA ALA A 344 0.71 34.68 -9.11
C ALA A 344 0.16 35.11 -10.49
N ASN A 345 -1.04 34.63 -10.86
CA ASN A 345 -1.66 34.91 -12.15
C ASN A 345 -2.67 36.05 -12.11
N CYS A 346 -3.44 36.19 -11.02
CA CYS A 346 -4.50 37.21 -10.89
C CYS A 346 -4.12 38.38 -9.98
N GLY A 347 -3.02 38.29 -9.24
CA GLY A 347 -2.57 39.32 -8.30
C GLY A 347 -3.45 39.52 -7.06
N LEU A 348 -4.39 38.61 -6.80
CA LEU A 348 -5.32 38.67 -5.65
C LEU A 348 -4.96 37.59 -4.62
N ARG A 349 -5.02 37.94 -3.34
CA ARG A 349 -4.63 37.05 -2.25
C ARG A 349 -5.84 36.35 -1.65
N PHE A 350 -5.92 35.03 -1.80
CA PHE A 350 -7.01 34.25 -1.20
C PHE A 350 -6.62 33.76 0.20
N VAL A 351 -7.51 33.99 1.17
CA VAL A 351 -7.40 33.49 2.54
C VAL A 351 -8.50 32.46 2.75
N ILE A 352 -8.12 31.19 2.74
CA ILE A 352 -9.05 30.06 2.89
C ILE A 352 -9.31 29.80 4.38
N GLY A 353 -10.58 29.76 4.78
CA GLY A 353 -11.01 29.45 6.13
C GLY A 353 -10.80 27.98 6.52
N SER A 354 -10.69 27.72 7.83
CA SER A 354 -10.53 26.36 8.37
C SER A 354 -11.75 25.47 8.14
N ASP A 355 -12.92 26.08 8.01
CA ASP A 355 -14.18 25.42 7.64
C ASP A 355 -14.14 24.83 6.22
N VAL A 356 -13.55 25.54 5.26
CA VAL A 356 -13.32 25.03 3.90
C VAL A 356 -12.37 23.84 3.92
N LEU A 357 -11.25 23.93 4.67
CA LEU A 357 -10.30 22.82 4.81
C LEU A 357 -10.96 21.57 5.43
N ALA A 358 -11.82 21.76 6.44
CA ALA A 358 -12.58 20.69 7.06
C ALA A 358 -13.58 20.05 6.08
N GLN A 359 -14.23 20.84 5.23
CA GLN A 359 -15.12 20.32 4.19
C GLN A 359 -14.38 19.55 3.10
N ILE A 360 -13.21 20.02 2.70
CA ILE A 360 -12.32 19.28 1.79
C ILE A 360 -11.96 17.94 2.41
N TYR A 361 -11.52 17.90 3.67
CA TYR A 361 -11.21 16.64 4.35
C TYR A 361 -12.38 15.64 4.27
N GLN A 362 -13.59 16.07 4.63
CA GLN A 362 -14.79 15.20 4.66
C GLN A 362 -15.19 14.64 3.29
N ASN A 363 -14.90 15.37 2.20
CA ASN A 363 -15.29 15.01 0.84
C ASN A 363 -14.13 14.45 -0.01
N ALA A 364 -12.89 14.49 0.47
CA ALA A 364 -11.72 14.17 -0.33
C ALA A 364 -10.84 13.06 0.27
N VAL A 365 -10.95 12.80 1.58
CA VAL A 365 -10.11 11.81 2.26
C VAL A 365 -10.79 10.45 2.26
N PHE A 366 -10.11 9.50 1.62
CA PHE A 366 -10.46 8.07 1.60
C PHE A 366 -9.21 7.28 2.03
N PRO A 367 -9.07 6.89 3.30
CA PRO A 367 -7.83 6.30 3.81
C PRO A 367 -7.37 5.05 3.06
N THR A 368 -8.31 4.23 2.58
CA THR A 368 -8.06 3.02 1.79
C THR A 368 -7.53 3.31 0.37
N GLN A 369 -7.78 4.51 -0.17
CA GLN A 369 -7.38 4.92 -1.53
C GLN A 369 -6.18 5.88 -1.55
N GLY A 370 -5.61 6.20 -0.39
CA GLY A 370 -4.46 7.09 -0.25
C GLY A 370 -4.78 8.56 -0.55
N THR A 371 -3.85 9.27 -1.19
CA THR A 371 -3.93 10.74 -1.43
C THR A 371 -4.34 11.11 -2.86
N ARG A 372 -4.49 10.15 -3.77
CA ARG A 372 -4.85 10.46 -5.16
C ARG A 372 -6.24 11.09 -5.29
N PRO A 373 -7.30 10.56 -4.64
CA PRO A 373 -8.62 11.21 -4.65
C PRO A 373 -8.55 12.60 -4.03
N LEU A 374 -7.73 12.78 -2.99
CA LEU A 374 -7.57 14.06 -2.29
C LEU A 374 -7.17 15.19 -3.25
N PHE A 375 -6.10 15.00 -4.01
CA PHE A 375 -5.60 16.02 -4.93
C PHE A 375 -6.59 16.33 -6.05
N SER A 376 -7.26 15.30 -6.59
CA SER A 376 -8.30 15.49 -7.61
C SER A 376 -9.50 16.25 -7.06
N SER A 377 -9.93 15.97 -5.82
CA SER A 377 -11.04 16.65 -5.18
C SER A 377 -10.70 18.08 -4.83
N VAL A 378 -9.50 18.37 -4.32
CA VAL A 378 -9.05 19.76 -4.07
C VAL A 378 -9.12 20.58 -5.35
N HIS A 379 -8.61 20.05 -6.46
CA HIS A 379 -8.68 20.72 -7.75
C HIS A 379 -10.13 20.93 -8.19
N THR A 380 -10.98 19.91 -8.13
CA THR A 380 -12.40 20.01 -8.55
C THR A 380 -13.22 20.98 -7.68
N ILE A 381 -12.98 21.01 -6.37
CA ILE A 381 -13.69 21.86 -5.40
C ILE A 381 -13.25 23.33 -5.55
N LEU A 382 -11.95 23.60 -5.70
CA LEU A 382 -11.44 24.96 -5.68
C LEU A 382 -11.27 25.60 -7.06
N SER A 383 -11.10 24.83 -8.13
CA SER A 383 -10.70 25.39 -9.43
C SER A 383 -11.68 26.37 -10.03
N SER A 384 -12.91 25.94 -10.35
CA SER A 384 -13.90 26.85 -10.92
C SER A 384 -14.27 27.95 -9.92
N ALA A 385 -14.47 27.59 -8.65
CA ALA A 385 -14.95 28.52 -7.65
C ALA A 385 -13.98 29.68 -7.37
N LEU A 386 -12.67 29.42 -7.29
CA LEU A 386 -11.68 30.48 -7.06
C LEU A 386 -11.44 31.33 -8.31
N VAL A 387 -11.52 30.75 -9.51
CA VAL A 387 -11.43 31.51 -10.77
C VAL A 387 -12.62 32.45 -10.92
N ASP A 388 -13.84 31.95 -10.69
CA ASP A 388 -15.06 32.77 -10.75
C ASP A 388 -15.04 33.86 -9.66
N ALA A 389 -14.51 33.55 -8.48
CA ALA A 389 -14.30 34.53 -7.41
C ALA A 389 -13.28 35.61 -7.76
N ALA A 390 -12.19 35.24 -8.44
CA ALA A 390 -11.19 36.18 -8.93
C ALA A 390 -11.80 37.15 -9.94
N LEU A 391 -12.54 36.61 -10.93
CA LEU A 391 -13.22 37.39 -11.95
C LEU A 391 -14.23 38.36 -11.33
N TRP A 392 -15.08 37.86 -10.44
CA TRP A 392 -16.04 38.68 -9.71
C TRP A 392 -15.36 39.82 -8.95
N ALA A 393 -14.27 39.53 -8.21
CA ALA A 393 -13.59 40.57 -7.45
C ALA A 393 -12.94 41.64 -8.35
N LEU A 394 -12.37 41.25 -9.49
CA LEU A 394 -11.84 42.19 -10.48
C LEU A 394 -12.94 43.07 -11.08
N GLU A 395 -14.12 42.52 -11.37
CA GLU A 395 -15.29 43.29 -11.83
C GLU A 395 -15.79 44.29 -10.78
N GLN A 396 -15.68 43.95 -9.49
CA GLN A 396 -16.01 44.86 -8.38
C GLN A 396 -14.91 45.91 -8.10
N GLY A 397 -13.83 45.93 -8.89
CA GLY A 397 -12.75 46.91 -8.77
C GLY A 397 -11.67 46.54 -7.75
N ALA A 398 -11.47 45.25 -7.46
CA ALA A 398 -10.40 44.81 -6.58
C ALA A 398 -9.01 45.18 -7.13
N GLN A 399 -8.12 45.63 -6.25
CA GLN A 399 -6.75 45.99 -6.58
C GLN A 399 -5.78 44.82 -6.34
N ALA A 400 -4.61 44.88 -6.98
CA ALA A 400 -3.55 43.91 -6.74
C ALA A 400 -3.13 43.88 -5.26
N GLY A 401 -2.98 42.69 -4.70
CA GLY A 401 -2.65 42.43 -3.30
C GLY A 401 -3.85 42.43 -2.34
N GLN A 402 -5.06 42.67 -2.83
CA GLN A 402 -6.25 42.67 -2.00
C GLN A 402 -6.63 41.26 -1.54
N GLN A 403 -7.10 41.16 -0.29
CA GLN A 403 -7.43 39.88 0.34
C GLN A 403 -8.90 39.51 0.09
N LEU A 404 -9.12 38.29 -0.39
CA LEU A 404 -10.43 37.65 -0.46
C LEU A 404 -10.52 36.60 0.64
N GLN A 405 -11.46 36.75 1.56
CA GLN A 405 -11.73 35.73 2.56
C GLN A 405 -12.72 34.71 2.00
N VAL A 406 -12.35 33.43 2.03
CA VAL A 406 -13.18 32.34 1.51
C VAL A 406 -13.60 31.46 2.68
N GLN A 407 -14.91 31.33 2.88
CA GLN A 407 -15.54 30.53 3.93
C GLN A 407 -16.66 29.67 3.36
N MET A 408 -17.15 28.71 4.13
CA MET A 408 -18.32 27.91 3.77
C MET A 408 -19.61 28.68 4.09
N ALA A 409 -20.53 28.74 3.13
CA ALA A 409 -21.85 29.32 3.35
C ALA A 409 -22.72 28.42 4.25
N ALA A 410 -23.68 29.01 4.97
CA ALA A 410 -24.66 28.30 5.80
C ALA A 410 -25.56 27.40 4.91
N GLY A 411 -25.17 26.14 4.73
CA GLY A 411 -25.80 25.20 3.79
C GLY A 411 -24.88 24.15 3.15
N ALA A 412 -23.56 24.18 3.42
CA ALA A 412 -22.57 23.13 3.09
C ALA A 412 -22.43 22.73 1.59
N ALA A 413 -22.71 23.64 0.65
CA ALA A 413 -22.57 23.40 -0.79
C ALA A 413 -22.09 24.63 -1.60
N GLN A 414 -21.72 25.72 -0.92
CA GLN A 414 -21.27 26.96 -1.56
C GLN A 414 -20.10 27.57 -0.78
N LEU A 415 -19.15 28.16 -1.49
CA LEU A 415 -18.10 28.99 -0.94
C LEU A 415 -18.57 30.45 -0.94
N GLN A 416 -18.58 31.06 0.22
CA GLN A 416 -18.82 32.48 0.40
C GLN A 416 -17.48 33.21 0.35
N VAL A 417 -17.35 34.14 -0.59
CA VAL A 417 -16.17 34.98 -0.76
C VAL A 417 -16.50 36.38 -0.32
N GLN A 418 -15.66 36.95 0.55
CA GLN A 418 -15.81 38.30 1.08
C GLN A 418 -14.66 39.18 0.59
N LEU A 419 -15.01 40.35 0.04
CA LEU A 419 -14.10 41.37 -0.44
C LEU A 419 -14.31 42.66 0.34
N ALA A 420 -13.27 43.12 1.03
CA ALA A 420 -13.27 44.41 1.72
C ALA A 420 -12.49 45.44 0.88
N LEU A 421 -13.20 46.38 0.26
CA LEU A 421 -12.61 47.47 -0.53
C LEU A 421 -12.12 48.61 0.39
N PRO A 422 -10.96 49.23 0.14
CA PRO A 422 -10.41 50.30 0.98
C PRO A 422 -11.35 51.50 1.15
N ASP A 423 -12.15 51.81 0.13
CA ASP A 423 -13.01 53.01 0.07
C ASP A 423 -14.50 52.70 0.31
N ALA A 424 -14.86 51.45 0.64
CA ALA A 424 -16.25 51.04 0.86
C ALA A 424 -16.51 50.69 2.33
N ALA A 425 -17.57 51.25 2.92
CA ALA A 425 -18.00 50.92 4.27
C ALA A 425 -18.61 49.51 4.40
N ALA A 426 -19.01 48.90 3.28
CA ALA A 426 -19.64 47.59 3.22
C ALA A 426 -18.69 46.55 2.61
N VAL A 427 -18.58 45.39 3.28
CA VAL A 427 -17.89 44.20 2.74
C VAL A 427 -18.80 43.57 1.69
N LEU A 428 -18.30 43.43 0.46
CA LEU A 428 -19.01 42.74 -0.60
C LEU A 428 -18.91 41.24 -0.37
N GLN A 429 -20.00 40.52 -0.63
CA GLN A 429 -20.06 39.07 -0.45
C GLN A 429 -20.73 38.40 -1.64
N GLN A 430 -20.16 37.29 -2.10
CA GLN A 430 -20.73 36.49 -3.18
C GLN A 430 -20.55 35.00 -2.89
N CYS A 431 -21.54 34.20 -3.25
CA CYS A 431 -21.52 32.75 -3.09
C CYS A 431 -21.27 32.04 -4.43
N PHE A 432 -20.37 31.06 -4.42
CA PHE A 432 -20.03 30.22 -5.56
C PHE A 432 -20.39 28.77 -5.26
N ALA A 433 -21.09 28.10 -6.18
CA ALA A 433 -21.50 26.71 -6.00
C ALA A 433 -20.31 25.76 -6.16
N VAL A 434 -20.25 24.74 -5.30
CA VAL A 434 -19.14 23.79 -5.29
C VAL A 434 -19.65 22.36 -5.22
N PRO A 435 -19.10 21.41 -6.01
CA PRO A 435 -19.51 20.01 -5.97
C PRO A 435 -19.03 19.35 -4.66
N LEU A 436 -19.91 19.33 -3.66
CA LEU A 436 -19.74 18.61 -2.39
C LEU A 436 -20.72 17.43 -2.34
N ASP A 437 -20.61 16.52 -3.32
CA ASP A 437 -21.60 15.45 -3.54
C ASP A 437 -21.64 14.40 -2.42
N LEU A 438 -20.53 14.20 -1.69
CA LEU A 438 -20.48 13.23 -0.58
C LEU A 438 -21.22 13.73 0.66
N ASN A 439 -21.35 15.05 0.85
CA ASN A 439 -22.20 15.60 1.93
C ASN A 439 -23.67 15.15 1.79
N LYS A 440 -24.19 15.00 0.57
CA LYS A 440 -25.58 14.56 0.35
C LYS A 440 -25.81 13.07 0.64
N VAL A 441 -24.76 12.26 0.54
CA VAL A 441 -24.80 10.82 0.86
C VAL A 441 -24.54 10.60 2.35
N LYS A 442 -23.56 11.32 2.94
CA LYS A 442 -23.17 11.20 4.35
C LYS A 442 -24.13 11.88 5.34
N GLN A 443 -24.88 12.92 4.94
CA GLN A 443 -25.83 13.64 5.83
C GLN A 443 -27.27 13.14 5.75
N ARG A 444 -27.61 12.21 4.84
CA ARG A 444 -28.96 11.65 4.68
C ARG A 444 -29.26 10.51 5.65
N THR A 445 -28.63 10.51 6.80
CA THR A 445 -28.82 9.46 7.78
C THR A 445 -29.96 9.83 8.70
N SER A 446 -31.12 9.21 8.45
CA SER A 446 -32.33 9.39 9.24
C SER A 446 -32.05 9.08 10.71
N ALA A 447 -32.74 9.79 11.62
CA ALA A 447 -32.73 9.46 13.04
C ALA A 447 -33.02 7.96 13.28
N ASP A 448 -33.84 7.36 12.41
CA ASP A 448 -34.18 5.93 12.40
C ASP A 448 -32.95 5.04 12.16
N PHE A 449 -32.06 5.44 11.26
CA PHE A 449 -30.85 4.68 10.95
C PHE A 449 -29.83 4.73 12.10
N ARG A 450 -29.70 5.90 12.75
CA ARG A 450 -28.87 6.03 13.95
C ARG A 450 -29.42 5.20 15.11
N ALA A 451 -30.75 5.11 15.23
CA ALA A 451 -31.40 4.26 16.23
C ALA A 451 -31.19 2.77 15.94
N LEU A 452 -31.28 2.35 14.68
CA LEU A 452 -30.99 0.99 14.25
C LEU A 452 -29.57 0.56 14.67
N LEU A 453 -28.56 1.32 14.24
CA LEU A 453 -27.17 1.00 14.55
C LEU A 453 -26.89 1.06 16.06
N ALA A 454 -27.49 1.99 16.79
CA ALA A 454 -27.32 2.08 18.24
C ALA A 454 -27.77 0.81 18.96
N VAL A 455 -28.92 0.26 18.58
CA VAL A 455 -29.46 -0.96 19.16
C VAL A 455 -28.61 -2.17 18.76
N HIS A 456 -28.23 -2.24 17.49
CA HIS A 456 -27.42 -3.33 16.94
C HIS A 456 -26.07 -3.43 17.67
N GLU A 457 -25.35 -2.31 17.74
CA GLU A 457 -24.04 -2.23 18.39
C GLU A 457 -24.10 -2.45 19.91
N ALA A 458 -25.11 -1.87 20.57
CA ALA A 458 -25.33 -2.12 21.99
C ALA A 458 -25.58 -3.61 22.28
N GLY A 459 -26.20 -4.35 21.36
CA GLY A 459 -26.42 -5.79 21.45
C GLY A 459 -25.11 -6.57 21.53
N HIS A 460 -24.21 -6.36 20.58
CA HIS A 460 -22.88 -6.97 20.55
C HIS A 460 -22.05 -6.60 21.79
N GLY A 461 -21.98 -5.32 22.12
CA GLY A 461 -21.21 -4.83 23.25
C GLY A 461 -21.68 -5.45 24.58
N LEU A 462 -22.99 -5.48 24.80
CA LEU A 462 -23.58 -6.03 26.02
C LEU A 462 -23.31 -7.53 26.15
N VAL A 463 -23.61 -8.33 25.12
CA VAL A 463 -23.39 -9.77 25.17
C VAL A 463 -21.91 -10.10 25.32
N TYR A 464 -21.01 -9.35 24.67
CA TYR A 464 -19.58 -9.53 24.84
C TYR A 464 -19.14 -9.26 26.29
N ALA A 465 -19.60 -8.16 26.89
CA ALA A 465 -19.28 -7.81 28.27
C ALA A 465 -19.75 -8.86 29.28
N LEU A 466 -20.96 -9.41 29.07
CA LEU A 466 -21.53 -10.43 29.94
C LEU A 466 -20.79 -11.77 29.83
N LEU A 467 -20.42 -12.19 28.60
CA LEU A 467 -19.81 -13.49 28.37
C LEU A 467 -18.32 -13.53 28.71
N PHE A 468 -17.58 -12.47 28.37
CA PHE A 468 -16.13 -12.40 28.58
C PHE A 468 -15.73 -11.68 29.87
N GLY A 469 -16.68 -11.10 30.61
CA GLY A 469 -16.42 -10.37 31.86
C GLY A 469 -15.57 -9.10 31.68
N ARG A 470 -15.44 -8.61 30.44
CA ARG A 470 -14.65 -7.43 30.08
C ARG A 470 -15.32 -6.62 28.97
N THR A 471 -15.13 -5.31 28.96
CA THR A 471 -15.70 -4.46 27.90
C THR A 471 -15.00 -4.68 26.56
N PRO A 472 -15.68 -4.51 25.41
CA PRO A 472 -15.02 -4.39 24.11
C PRO A 472 -14.01 -3.24 24.12
N GLN A 473 -13.05 -3.26 23.19
CA GLN A 473 -12.00 -2.24 23.07
C GLN A 473 -12.57 -0.91 22.58
N GLU A 474 -13.49 -0.96 21.63
CA GLU A 474 -14.26 0.19 21.13
C GLU A 474 -15.68 -0.27 20.74
N LEU A 475 -16.68 0.57 21.05
CA LEU A 475 -18.09 0.41 20.68
C LEU A 475 -18.57 1.75 20.11
N LYS A 476 -18.85 1.82 18.80
CA LYS A 476 -19.17 3.06 18.07
C LYS A 476 -20.26 2.86 17.03
N ILE A 477 -21.09 3.89 16.83
CA ILE A 477 -22.03 3.98 15.71
C ILE A 477 -21.41 4.85 14.61
N ASN A 478 -21.27 4.32 13.40
CA ASN A 478 -20.91 5.05 12.20
C ASN A 478 -22.13 5.23 11.27
N ILE A 479 -22.49 6.48 11.01
CA ILE A 479 -23.78 6.89 10.46
C ILE A 479 -23.73 6.91 8.90
N ALA A 480 -22.71 6.34 8.27
CA ALA A 480 -22.45 6.51 6.84
C ALA A 480 -22.85 5.32 5.94
N THR A 481 -23.02 4.10 6.48
CA THR A 481 -23.30 2.88 5.70
C THR A 481 -24.29 1.96 6.42
N PHE A 482 -25.04 1.14 5.67
CA PHE A 482 -26.10 0.23 6.16
C PHE A 482 -25.59 -0.82 7.17
N GLU A 483 -24.28 -1.05 7.20
CA GLU A 483 -23.53 -1.99 8.05
C GLU A 483 -22.72 -1.28 9.16
N GLY A 484 -22.87 0.05 9.31
CA GLY A 484 -21.95 0.96 10.00
C GLY A 484 -21.91 0.91 11.53
N GLY A 485 -21.93 -0.26 12.14
CA GLY A 485 -21.63 -0.45 13.55
C GLY A 485 -20.25 -1.09 13.74
N TYR A 486 -19.43 -0.63 14.70
CA TYR A 486 -18.10 -1.21 14.94
C TYR A 486 -17.87 -1.64 16.39
N ASN A 487 -17.60 -2.94 16.56
CA ASN A 487 -17.12 -3.56 17.79
C ASN A 487 -15.72 -4.16 17.61
N SER A 488 -14.76 -3.72 18.42
CA SER A 488 -13.44 -4.35 18.48
C SER A 488 -13.33 -5.26 19.70
N PHE A 489 -13.20 -6.56 19.48
CA PHE A 489 -13.05 -7.57 20.52
C PHE A 489 -11.57 -7.92 20.75
N THR A 490 -11.22 -8.27 21.99
CA THR A 490 -9.85 -8.70 22.31
C THR A 490 -9.61 -10.13 21.81
N GLU A 491 -8.62 -10.33 20.93
CA GLU A 491 -8.25 -11.65 20.37
C GLU A 491 -7.68 -12.58 21.47
N LEU A 492 -8.19 -13.82 21.53
CA LEU A 492 -7.73 -14.87 22.46
C LEU A 492 -6.70 -15.78 21.77
N GLN A 493 -5.61 -16.11 22.46
CA GLN A 493 -4.53 -16.94 21.90
C GLN A 493 -4.89 -18.41 21.69
N VAL A 494 -5.71 -18.94 22.59
CA VAL A 494 -6.27 -20.29 22.54
C VAL A 494 -7.73 -20.17 22.95
N THR A 495 -8.64 -20.55 22.05
CA THR A 495 -10.08 -20.49 22.30
C THR A 495 -10.56 -21.82 22.87
N SER A 496 -11.16 -21.78 24.06
CA SER A 496 -11.86 -22.94 24.62
C SER A 496 -13.12 -23.23 23.80
N ARG A 497 -13.64 -24.46 23.89
CA ARG A 497 -14.92 -24.84 23.27
C ARG A 497 -16.04 -23.85 23.65
N ARG A 498 -16.03 -23.37 24.90
CA ARG A 498 -17.00 -22.41 25.43
C ARG A 498 -16.83 -21.02 24.81
N ASN A 499 -15.59 -20.51 24.74
CA ASN A 499 -15.33 -19.18 24.15
C ASN A 499 -15.71 -19.10 22.67
N MET A 500 -15.57 -20.19 21.91
CA MET A 500 -16.06 -20.21 20.53
C MET A 500 -17.57 -20.10 20.45
N LEU A 501 -18.31 -20.81 21.31
CA LEU A 501 -19.76 -20.67 21.39
C LEU A 501 -20.15 -19.27 21.85
N ASP A 502 -19.39 -18.68 22.77
CA ASP A 502 -19.59 -17.32 23.25
C ASP A 502 -19.35 -16.29 22.13
N MET A 503 -18.34 -16.48 21.28
CA MET A 503 -18.12 -15.63 20.10
C MET A 503 -19.22 -15.77 19.05
N VAL A 504 -19.72 -16.99 18.79
CA VAL A 504 -20.88 -17.19 17.92
C VAL A 504 -22.12 -16.50 18.50
N CYS A 505 -22.32 -16.56 19.82
CA CYS A 505 -23.39 -15.85 20.52
C CYS A 505 -23.25 -14.32 20.38
N VAL A 506 -22.03 -13.78 20.53
CA VAL A 506 -21.74 -12.36 20.30
C VAL A 506 -22.01 -11.97 18.85
N GLY A 507 -21.60 -12.77 17.86
CA GLY A 507 -21.88 -12.49 16.45
C GLY A 507 -23.37 -12.43 16.13
N LEU A 508 -24.21 -13.20 16.82
CA LEU A 508 -25.67 -13.16 16.62
C LEU A 508 -26.39 -12.08 17.45
N ALA A 509 -25.67 -11.36 18.31
CA ALA A 509 -26.26 -10.45 19.29
C ALA A 509 -26.84 -9.17 18.67
N GLY A 510 -26.25 -8.60 17.61
CA GLY A 510 -26.80 -7.43 16.92
C GLY A 510 -28.18 -7.72 16.36
N ARG A 511 -28.32 -8.82 15.62
CA ARG A 511 -29.62 -9.33 15.13
C ARG A 511 -30.61 -9.62 16.25
N ALA A 512 -30.15 -10.21 17.35
CA ALA A 512 -31.01 -10.49 18.50
C ALA A 512 -31.53 -9.21 19.16
N ALA A 513 -30.71 -8.16 19.24
CA ALA A 513 -31.09 -6.85 19.76
C ALA A 513 -32.10 -6.14 18.86
N GLU A 514 -31.89 -6.18 17.53
CA GLU A 514 -32.88 -5.67 16.57
C GLU A 514 -34.24 -6.34 16.75
N ARG A 515 -34.28 -7.68 16.83
CA ARG A 515 -35.51 -8.44 17.05
C ARG A 515 -36.23 -8.05 18.33
N HIS A 516 -35.46 -7.80 19.39
CA HIS A 516 -35.99 -7.47 20.71
C HIS A 516 -36.57 -6.05 20.76
N VAL A 517 -35.89 -5.07 20.17
CA VAL A 517 -36.29 -3.65 20.27
C VAL A 517 -37.24 -3.23 19.15
N PHE A 518 -37.03 -3.69 17.90
CA PHE A 518 -37.81 -3.28 16.74
C PHE A 518 -38.84 -4.33 16.29
N GLY A 519 -38.72 -5.57 16.77
CA GLY A 519 -39.57 -6.69 16.37
C GLY A 519 -39.01 -7.49 15.19
N GLN A 520 -39.57 -8.68 14.98
CA GLN A 520 -39.06 -9.64 14.00
C GLN A 520 -39.19 -9.16 12.54
N GLU A 521 -40.26 -8.43 12.22
CA GLU A 521 -40.52 -7.89 10.88
C GLU A 521 -39.66 -6.67 10.53
N ALA A 522 -38.99 -6.07 11.52
CA ALA A 522 -38.14 -4.88 11.36
C ALA A 522 -36.63 -5.20 11.37
N CYS A 523 -36.26 -6.49 11.30
CA CYS A 523 -34.89 -6.92 11.15
C CYS A 523 -34.33 -6.51 9.78
N THR A 524 -33.10 -6.03 9.74
CA THR A 524 -32.54 -5.40 8.53
C THR A 524 -31.64 -6.34 7.72
N THR A 525 -31.20 -5.96 6.52
CA THR A 525 -30.13 -6.73 5.83
C THR A 525 -28.74 -6.50 6.44
N GLY A 526 -28.58 -5.60 7.42
CA GLY A 526 -27.27 -5.14 7.93
C GLY A 526 -26.49 -6.15 8.77
N ALA A 527 -27.13 -7.24 9.22
CA ALA A 527 -26.45 -8.33 9.92
C ALA A 527 -25.99 -9.47 8.99
N GLU A 528 -25.90 -9.23 7.66
CA GLU A 528 -25.45 -10.25 6.69
C GLU A 528 -24.03 -10.74 7.02
N GLN A 529 -23.11 -9.81 7.24
CA GLN A 529 -21.73 -10.13 7.60
C GLN A 529 -21.62 -10.84 8.95
N ASP A 530 -22.41 -10.44 9.94
CA ASP A 530 -22.46 -11.12 11.25
C ASP A 530 -22.93 -12.56 11.14
N ILE A 531 -23.95 -12.81 10.31
CA ILE A 531 -24.46 -14.15 10.04
C ILE A 531 -23.40 -14.98 9.31
N LEU A 532 -22.72 -14.39 8.31
CA LEU A 532 -21.64 -15.05 7.58
C LEU A 532 -20.50 -15.46 8.54
N GLN A 533 -20.05 -14.54 9.38
CA GLN A 533 -18.98 -14.77 10.35
C GLN A 533 -19.38 -15.79 11.42
N ALA A 534 -20.58 -15.65 12.01
CA ALA A 534 -21.11 -16.62 12.96
C ALA A 534 -21.23 -18.03 12.36
N THR A 535 -21.64 -18.12 11.08
CA THR A 535 -21.71 -19.37 10.34
C THR A 535 -20.33 -19.97 10.11
N ALA A 536 -19.34 -19.15 9.74
CA ALA A 536 -17.95 -19.60 9.57
C ALA A 536 -17.35 -20.12 10.88
N ASP A 537 -17.61 -19.43 12.01
CA ASP A 537 -17.13 -19.84 13.33
C ASP A 537 -17.82 -21.11 13.84
N ALA A 538 -19.13 -21.24 13.60
CA ALA A 538 -19.89 -22.46 13.88
C ALA A 538 -19.41 -23.64 13.00
N ALA A 539 -19.12 -23.39 11.73
CA ALA A 539 -18.54 -24.38 10.83
C ALA A 539 -17.16 -24.81 11.32
N ARG A 540 -16.27 -23.88 11.68
CA ARG A 540 -14.94 -24.19 12.23
C ARG A 540 -15.04 -25.01 13.52
N HIS A 541 -15.99 -24.67 14.40
CA HIS A 541 -16.25 -25.40 15.65
C HIS A 541 -16.56 -26.89 15.42
N LEU A 542 -17.44 -27.18 14.45
CA LEU A 542 -17.89 -28.55 14.18
C LEU A 542 -17.00 -29.30 13.18
N ARG A 543 -16.49 -28.64 12.15
CA ARG A 543 -15.77 -29.26 11.03
C ARG A 543 -14.27 -29.36 11.26
N HIS A 544 -13.64 -28.35 11.86
CA HIS A 544 -12.18 -28.29 11.94
C HIS A 544 -11.64 -28.70 13.31
N LEU A 545 -12.38 -28.39 14.38
CA LEU A 545 -11.88 -28.52 15.76
C LEU A 545 -12.44 -29.73 16.51
N GLY A 546 -13.34 -30.51 15.89
CA GLY A 546 -13.85 -31.75 16.47
C GLY A 546 -14.69 -31.55 17.73
N PHE A 547 -15.26 -30.35 17.96
CA PHE A 547 -16.12 -30.08 19.12
C PHE A 547 -17.58 -30.52 18.95
N GLY A 548 -17.90 -31.09 17.78
CA GLY A 548 -19.17 -31.74 17.47
C GLY A 548 -19.18 -33.23 17.77
N ALA A 549 -20.16 -33.95 17.22
CA ALA A 549 -20.24 -35.41 17.33
C ALA A 549 -19.11 -36.13 16.55
N ARG A 550 -18.54 -35.48 15.53
CA ARG A 550 -17.43 -36.00 14.71
C ARG A 550 -16.12 -35.44 15.25
N LEU A 551 -15.15 -36.32 15.48
CA LEU A 551 -13.80 -35.96 15.91
C LEU A 551 -12.86 -35.69 14.72
N SER A 552 -13.16 -36.21 13.53
CA SER A 552 -12.34 -36.03 12.35
C SER A 552 -12.54 -34.65 11.72
N ARG A 553 -11.44 -34.08 11.22
CA ARG A 553 -11.49 -32.86 10.40
C ARG A 553 -12.30 -33.14 9.14
N THR A 554 -13.39 -32.41 8.96
CA THR A 554 -14.33 -32.55 7.85
C THR A 554 -14.20 -31.36 6.93
N ASP A 555 -13.82 -31.56 5.67
CA ASP A 555 -13.68 -30.46 4.69
C ASP A 555 -13.71 -31.01 3.26
N VAL A 556 -13.83 -30.13 2.26
CA VAL A 556 -13.70 -30.53 0.85
C VAL A 556 -12.22 -30.73 0.52
N ALA A 557 -11.84 -31.94 0.09
CA ALA A 557 -10.47 -32.21 -0.35
C ALA A 557 -10.14 -31.39 -1.60
N GLN A 558 -9.04 -30.63 -1.57
CA GLN A 558 -8.60 -29.82 -2.71
C GLN A 558 -7.43 -30.46 -3.47
N GLU A 559 -6.62 -31.28 -2.80
CA GLU A 559 -5.46 -31.94 -3.40
C GLU A 559 -5.49 -33.47 -3.21
N PRO A 560 -4.86 -34.25 -4.11
CA PRO A 560 -4.63 -35.67 -3.91
C PRO A 560 -3.69 -35.88 -2.71
N GLY A 561 -4.25 -36.22 -1.55
CA GLY A 561 -3.49 -36.43 -0.30
C GLY A 561 -4.09 -35.77 0.94
N ASP A 562 -5.15 -34.95 0.77
CA ASP A 562 -5.90 -34.42 1.91
C ASP A 562 -6.56 -35.55 2.72
N ASN A 563 -6.01 -35.82 3.91
CA ASN A 563 -6.56 -36.79 4.86
C ASN A 563 -7.73 -36.18 5.66
N THR A 564 -8.73 -35.62 4.97
CA THR A 564 -9.93 -35.02 5.56
C THR A 564 -11.16 -35.88 5.28
N ASN A 565 -12.15 -35.82 6.18
CA ASN A 565 -13.46 -36.41 5.93
C ASN A 565 -14.23 -35.50 4.96
N THR A 566 -14.54 -35.99 3.76
CA THR A 566 -15.20 -35.19 2.71
C THR A 566 -16.71 -35.17 2.79
N GLU A 567 -17.31 -35.90 3.74
CA GLU A 567 -18.75 -35.88 3.97
C GLU A 567 -19.17 -34.62 4.75
N VAL A 568 -19.34 -33.51 4.05
CA VAL A 568 -19.71 -32.23 4.64
C VAL A 568 -21.21 -32.18 5.02
N ALA A 569 -22.09 -32.79 4.23
CA ALA A 569 -23.54 -32.67 4.36
C ALA A 569 -24.08 -32.95 5.79
N PRO A 570 -23.63 -34.00 6.51
CA PRO A 570 -24.11 -34.28 7.88
C PRO A 570 -23.73 -33.22 8.91
N THR A 571 -22.74 -32.36 8.63
CA THR A 571 -22.34 -31.28 9.54
C THR A 571 -23.23 -30.05 9.43
N ASN A 572 -23.93 -29.85 8.30
CA ASN A 572 -24.73 -28.65 8.03
C ASN A 572 -25.89 -28.49 9.02
N ALA A 573 -26.61 -29.57 9.31
CA ALA A 573 -27.70 -29.56 10.29
C ALA A 573 -27.18 -29.23 11.71
N GLY A 574 -25.96 -29.68 12.04
CA GLY A 574 -25.32 -29.35 13.30
C GLY A 574 -24.93 -27.88 13.41
N ILE A 575 -24.45 -27.28 12.31
CA ILE A 575 -24.13 -25.84 12.24
C ILE A 575 -25.40 -25.02 12.48
N GLU A 576 -26.48 -25.34 11.77
CA GLU A 576 -27.76 -24.65 11.92
C GLU A 576 -28.31 -24.76 13.36
N ALA A 577 -28.30 -25.95 13.94
CA ALA A 577 -28.74 -26.16 15.32
C ALA A 577 -27.90 -25.36 16.33
N LEU A 578 -26.58 -25.25 16.09
CA LEU A 578 -25.68 -24.45 16.93
C LEU A 578 -26.01 -22.97 16.83
N LEU A 579 -26.20 -22.44 15.62
CA LEU A 579 -26.58 -21.05 15.39
C LEU A 579 -27.92 -20.73 16.06
N GLN A 580 -28.93 -21.60 15.93
CA GLN A 580 -30.22 -21.44 16.59
C GLN A 580 -30.09 -21.41 18.12
N ALA A 581 -29.30 -22.32 18.70
CA ALA A 581 -29.05 -22.34 20.13
C ALA A 581 -28.35 -21.07 20.63
N GLN A 582 -27.36 -20.55 19.90
CA GLN A 582 -26.67 -19.32 20.28
C GLN A 582 -27.53 -18.07 20.04
N MET A 583 -28.40 -18.05 19.02
CA MET A 583 -29.38 -16.97 18.81
C MET A 583 -30.35 -16.87 19.99
N LEU A 584 -30.92 -18.00 20.43
CA LEU A 584 -31.81 -18.04 21.60
C LEU A 584 -31.09 -17.55 22.86
N ARG A 585 -29.85 -18.00 23.06
CA ARG A 585 -29.02 -17.56 24.18
C ARG A 585 -28.75 -16.04 24.15
N ALA A 586 -28.45 -15.48 22.99
CA ALA A 586 -28.26 -14.04 22.84
C ALA A 586 -29.55 -13.28 23.17
N GLN A 587 -30.70 -13.76 22.69
CA GLN A 587 -32.01 -13.17 23.01
C GLN A 587 -32.30 -13.21 24.52
N ASP A 588 -32.09 -14.34 25.18
CA ASP A 588 -32.30 -14.48 26.63
C ASP A 588 -31.44 -13.49 27.43
N LEU A 589 -30.17 -13.33 27.06
CA LEU A 589 -29.26 -12.38 27.71
C LEU A 589 -29.73 -10.93 27.52
N LEU A 590 -30.14 -10.57 26.31
CA LEU A 590 -30.61 -9.21 26.01
C LEU A 590 -31.92 -8.89 26.72
N VAL A 591 -32.85 -9.85 26.80
CA VAL A 591 -34.11 -9.71 27.54
C VAL A 591 -33.84 -9.55 29.03
N GLN A 592 -32.98 -10.39 29.61
CA GLN A 592 -32.62 -10.33 31.04
C GLN A 592 -31.96 -8.99 31.41
N HIS A 593 -31.15 -8.42 30.51
CA HIS A 593 -30.40 -7.19 30.74
C HIS A 593 -30.95 -5.98 29.96
N ASN A 594 -32.24 -5.96 29.65
CA ASN A 594 -32.88 -4.93 28.82
C ASN A 594 -32.65 -3.49 29.33
N ALA A 595 -32.63 -3.27 30.65
CA ALA A 595 -32.36 -1.95 31.21
C ALA A 595 -30.95 -1.44 30.85
N LEU A 596 -29.95 -2.33 30.89
CA LEU A 596 -28.58 -2.01 30.53
C LEU A 596 -28.44 -1.83 29.01
N LEU A 597 -29.12 -2.66 28.20
CA LEU A 597 -29.19 -2.50 26.74
C LEU A 597 -29.70 -1.11 26.36
N MET A 598 -30.85 -0.70 26.92
CA MET A 598 -31.43 0.62 26.63
C MET A 598 -30.55 1.77 27.10
N ALA A 599 -29.86 1.62 28.23
CA ALA A 599 -28.92 2.62 28.72
C ALA A 599 -27.69 2.77 27.79
N MET A 600 -27.18 1.65 27.26
CA MET A 600 -26.10 1.64 26.26
C MET A 600 -26.55 2.29 24.95
N THR A 601 -27.74 1.92 24.44
CA THR A 601 -28.33 2.52 23.24
C THR A 601 -28.51 4.03 23.41
N ALA A 602 -29.01 4.50 24.54
CA ALA A 602 -29.19 5.93 24.81
C ALA A 602 -27.86 6.69 24.83
N LEU A 603 -26.81 6.10 25.41
CA LEU A 603 -25.48 6.69 25.44
C LEU A 603 -24.85 6.75 24.04
N LEU A 604 -24.98 5.68 23.24
CA LEU A 604 -24.53 5.67 21.85
C LEU A 604 -25.31 6.65 20.97
N LEU A 605 -26.63 6.79 21.16
CA LEU A 605 -27.42 7.79 20.45
C LEU A 605 -26.93 9.22 20.75
N ARG A 606 -26.56 9.51 22.00
CA ARG A 606 -26.09 10.83 22.43
C ARG A 606 -24.67 11.13 21.97
N GLU A 607 -23.73 10.21 22.19
CA GLU A 607 -22.29 10.46 22.06
C GLU A 607 -21.66 9.81 20.82
N GLY A 608 -22.36 8.88 20.16
CA GLY A 608 -21.87 8.12 19.00
C GLY A 608 -20.80 7.08 19.32
N LEU A 609 -20.30 7.06 20.57
CA LEU A 609 -19.25 6.17 21.04
C LEU A 609 -19.43 5.86 22.53
N ILE A 610 -19.01 4.68 22.98
CA ILE A 610 -18.85 4.35 24.39
C ILE A 610 -17.41 3.89 24.62
N SER A 611 -16.68 4.59 25.49
CA SER A 611 -15.33 4.17 25.89
C SER A 611 -15.36 2.94 26.81
N PRO A 612 -14.32 2.09 26.86
CA PRO A 612 -14.24 0.95 27.76
C PRO A 612 -14.51 1.30 29.23
N ALA A 613 -14.01 2.45 29.69
CA ALA A 613 -14.23 2.94 31.05
C ALA A 613 -15.70 3.34 31.29
N ALA A 614 -16.31 4.07 30.36
CA ALA A 614 -17.71 4.47 30.44
C ALA A 614 -18.64 3.24 30.42
N MET A 615 -18.33 2.25 29.59
CA MET A 615 -19.08 1.00 29.52
C MET A 615 -18.98 0.19 30.81
N ALA A 616 -17.78 0.06 31.38
CA ALA A 616 -17.59 -0.66 32.65
C ALA A 616 -18.36 0.02 33.80
N GLN A 617 -18.37 1.36 33.85
CA GLN A 617 -19.17 2.13 34.81
C GLN A 617 -20.68 1.89 34.62
N LEU A 618 -21.14 1.86 33.37
CA LEU A 618 -22.54 1.61 33.04
C LEU A 618 -22.98 0.18 33.44
N CYS A 619 -22.14 -0.81 33.16
CA CYS A 619 -22.34 -2.20 33.61
C CYS A 619 -22.40 -2.29 35.14
N ALA A 620 -21.47 -1.63 35.85
CA ALA A 620 -21.43 -1.61 37.31
C ALA A 620 -22.69 -0.97 37.91
N ALA A 621 -23.19 0.12 37.31
CA ALA A 621 -24.44 0.78 37.72
C ALA A 621 -25.67 -0.13 37.60
N HIS A 622 -25.62 -1.16 36.74
CA HIS A 622 -26.67 -2.16 36.55
C HIS A 622 -26.34 -3.51 37.20
N GLY A 623 -25.41 -3.53 38.16
CA GLY A 623 -25.08 -4.72 38.97
C GLY A 623 -24.20 -5.76 38.27
N GLN A 624 -23.54 -5.40 37.16
CA GLN A 624 -22.61 -6.29 36.45
C GLN A 624 -21.16 -5.89 36.71
N VAL A 625 -20.34 -6.84 37.16
CA VAL A 625 -18.91 -6.61 37.41
C VAL A 625 -18.14 -6.98 36.15
N VAL A 626 -17.76 -5.96 35.37
CA VAL A 626 -17.04 -6.10 34.10
C VAL A 626 -15.74 -5.31 34.18
N GLN A 627 -14.62 -5.93 33.83
CA GLN A 627 -13.34 -5.24 33.78
C GLN A 627 -13.27 -4.33 32.55
N ALA A 628 -12.84 -3.07 32.72
CA ALA A 628 -12.55 -2.22 31.58
C ALA A 628 -11.34 -2.80 30.83
N SER A 629 -11.48 -3.05 29.53
CA SER A 629 -10.33 -3.39 28.70
C SER A 629 -9.34 -2.22 28.75
N ALA A 630 -8.08 -2.50 29.12
CA ALA A 630 -7.05 -1.47 29.12
C ALA A 630 -6.90 -0.93 27.69
N ALA A 631 -7.10 0.38 27.51
CA ALA A 631 -6.50 1.07 26.37
C ALA A 631 -4.99 0.80 26.47
N GLN A 632 -4.42 0.03 25.53
CA GLN A 632 -3.02 -0.41 25.64
C GLN A 632 -2.12 0.79 25.94
N ILE A 633 -1.55 0.81 27.14
CA ILE A 633 -0.48 1.75 27.51
C ILE A 633 0.76 1.31 26.71
N PRO A 634 1.58 2.24 26.17
CA PRO A 634 2.54 1.99 25.09
C PRO A 634 3.75 1.11 25.42
N ASP A 635 3.85 0.48 26.59
CA ASP A 635 5.13 -0.03 27.08
C ASP A 635 4.98 -1.30 27.94
N ALA A 636 4.71 -2.43 27.29
CA ALA A 636 5.01 -3.77 27.80
C ALA A 636 4.88 -4.78 26.66
N ALA A 637 6.01 -5.20 26.09
CA ALA A 637 6.10 -6.17 25.00
C ALA A 637 5.67 -7.61 25.38
N GLU A 638 5.08 -7.85 26.56
CA GLU A 638 4.93 -9.21 27.11
C GLU A 638 3.49 -9.68 27.40
N GLN A 639 2.45 -8.86 27.22
CA GLN A 639 1.06 -9.31 27.43
C GLN A 639 0.17 -8.98 26.25
N LYS A 640 0.54 -9.51 25.07
CA LYS A 640 -0.23 -9.29 23.85
C LYS A 640 -1.55 -10.09 23.82
N TRP A 641 -1.73 -11.04 24.73
CA TRP A 641 -2.72 -12.10 24.59
C TRP A 641 -3.24 -12.58 25.96
N VAL A 642 -4.57 -12.64 26.11
CA VAL A 642 -5.23 -13.16 27.33
C VAL A 642 -5.50 -14.66 27.15
N LEU A 643 -4.87 -15.50 27.97
CA LEU A 643 -5.19 -16.91 28.09
C LEU A 643 -6.27 -17.09 29.17
N GLU A 644 -7.15 -18.08 29.02
CA GLU A 644 -7.94 -18.54 30.17
C GLU A 644 -7.00 -18.93 31.31
N PRO A 645 -7.43 -18.82 32.59
CA PRO A 645 -6.62 -19.18 33.74
C PRO A 645 -6.54 -20.71 33.89
N TYR A 646 -5.98 -21.38 32.88
CA TYR A 646 -5.78 -22.83 32.88
C TYR A 646 -4.92 -23.28 34.07
N ALA A 647 -4.01 -22.42 34.55
CA ALA A 647 -3.26 -22.64 35.78
C ALA A 647 -4.18 -22.74 37.01
N ASP A 648 -5.17 -21.85 37.14
CA ASP A 648 -6.15 -21.91 38.25
C ASP A 648 -7.09 -23.11 38.10
N MET A 649 -7.45 -23.46 36.86
CA MET A 649 -8.26 -24.67 36.59
C MET A 649 -7.51 -25.95 36.98
N LEU A 650 -6.20 -26.02 36.70
CA LEU A 650 -5.34 -27.13 37.11
C LEU A 650 -5.21 -27.18 38.64
N ALA A 651 -4.97 -26.04 39.29
CA ALA A 651 -4.89 -25.96 40.75
C ALA A 651 -6.19 -26.43 41.43
N ARG A 652 -7.37 -26.09 40.87
CA ARG A 652 -8.67 -26.60 41.35
C ARG A 652 -8.84 -28.10 41.12
N HIS A 653 -8.26 -28.65 40.06
CA HIS A 653 -8.27 -30.08 39.79
C HIS A 653 -7.41 -30.84 40.81
N GLU A 654 -6.22 -30.32 41.11
CA GLU A 654 -5.32 -30.90 42.12
C GLU A 654 -5.89 -30.86 43.54
N GLN A 655 -6.80 -29.92 43.83
CA GLN A 655 -7.50 -29.80 45.11
C GLN A 655 -8.77 -30.66 45.21
N ARG A 656 -9.19 -31.38 44.15
CA ARG A 656 -10.31 -32.31 44.28
C ARG A 656 -9.88 -33.54 45.07
N PRO A 657 -10.61 -33.94 46.13
CA PRO A 657 -10.33 -35.19 46.80
C PRO A 657 -10.48 -36.33 45.78
N LEU A 658 -9.45 -37.18 45.69
CA LEU A 658 -9.51 -38.44 44.96
C LEU A 658 -10.66 -39.28 45.53
N MET A 659 -11.82 -39.24 44.89
CA MET A 659 -12.84 -40.26 45.12
C MET A 659 -12.36 -41.54 44.44
N ALA A 660 -11.88 -42.46 45.25
CA ALA A 660 -11.62 -43.85 44.90
C ALA A 660 -12.93 -44.62 44.71
#